data_AF-A0A353VWS6-F1
#
_entry.id   AF-A0A353VWS6-F1
#
_cell.length_a   1.000
_cell.length_b   1.000
_cell.length_c   1.000
_cell.angle_alpha   90.00
_cell.angle_beta   90.00
_cell.angle_gamma   90.00
#
_symmetry.space_group_name_H-M   'P 1'
#
loop_
_entity.id
_entity.type
_entity.pdbx_description
1 polymer ?
#
loop_
_entity_poly.entity_id
_entity_poly.type
_entity_poly.pdbx_seq_one_letter_code
_entity_poly.pdbx_strand_id
1 'polypeptide(L)'
;MGTKNEIYQVAIIGSGPAGLSAGAHASVLGLRHILLEKADHASDTIYKFQKGKHVMATPDVLPLRSDVNFNMGSREDVLDTWNSALDKHQVNISYNAEVKNVSGGKGGFDLTLTNGDTIKTETIVLAIGLQGNLNTLRIPGSENVTHLQYQLDDPDEYEHETIIVIGAGDAAIENALGLCTHNTVYIANRGTEFSRAKEANEAAILSEIDKGRIIPLYNSNSKECTQGTLTFDTPDGDVTIECDRVIARLGAAPPRKFVEACGVSFPSDARNALPEVSKTYESNVKGLYIVGSLGGYPLIKQAINQGYEVIEFINGNTELDPADEPLITQTLKDIKDFDNDAFLKEVRVRLPIFEELNPLMEREMLVESTVTAPRKGTIIFERGDYTNSVYTIFRGSVKIQTNEDDPSQCVILEQGAFFGEVGLISGRRRSATILSNADDTILIETPRRTMLKLREDVRSLRDSMDKEAIVRQIQTYIASSLDIKAIQKLADSASIETFRKGEIIFNEGDEGDALYLISKGSVMVSKRIGGKDVTLAYVAAGNYVGEMALMSDLNRTATIKSAVDCETIKIDGDIFRKLVNENDSLQKEIEEKYGQRIVETEKMIEQPEAGSIVEFLMGEGIGEATDVLLIDESICIGCDNCEKA
;
A
#
# COMPACT_ATOMS: atom_id res chain seq x y z
N MET A 1 25.09 36.98 -11.65
CA MET A 1 24.11 37.52 -12.63
C MET A 1 24.63 37.22 -14.04
N GLY A 2 24.22 36.08 -14.60
CA GLY A 2 24.49 35.74 -16.00
C GLY A 2 23.69 36.64 -16.95
N THR A 3 24.28 36.98 -18.09
CA THR A 3 23.68 37.83 -19.13
C THR A 3 22.45 37.16 -19.76
N LYS A 4 21.40 37.94 -20.07
CA LYS A 4 20.08 37.56 -20.64
C LYS A 4 20.07 36.70 -21.94
N ASN A 5 21.22 36.25 -22.45
CA ASN A 5 21.36 35.46 -23.68
C ASN A 5 22.18 34.16 -23.49
N GLU A 6 22.51 33.77 -22.27
CA GLU A 6 23.26 32.54 -22.01
C GLU A 6 22.35 31.31 -22.11
N ILE A 7 22.73 30.34 -22.96
CA ILE A 7 22.03 29.05 -23.10
C ILE A 7 22.74 28.04 -22.21
N TYR A 8 22.10 27.54 -21.16
CA TYR A 8 22.68 26.50 -20.30
C TYR A 8 22.75 25.14 -21.02
N GLN A 9 23.69 24.29 -20.67
CA GLN A 9 23.69 22.88 -21.11
C GLN A 9 22.62 22.09 -20.37
N VAL A 10 22.43 22.37 -19.08
CA VAL A 10 21.42 21.71 -18.25
C VAL A 10 20.75 22.70 -17.30
N ALA A 11 19.42 22.69 -17.28
CA ALA A 11 18.62 23.36 -16.25
C ALA A 11 18.01 22.29 -15.34
N ILE A 12 18.21 22.43 -14.04
CA ILE A 12 17.72 21.50 -13.03
C ILE A 12 16.59 22.20 -12.29
N ILE A 13 15.40 21.61 -12.27
CA ILE A 13 14.21 22.20 -11.67
C ILE A 13 13.89 21.48 -10.36
N GLY A 14 14.00 22.20 -9.24
CA GLY A 14 13.82 21.70 -7.87
C GLY A 14 15.15 21.36 -7.21
N SER A 15 15.38 21.86 -5.98
CA SER A 15 16.63 21.65 -5.23
C SER A 15 16.53 20.59 -4.12
N GLY A 16 15.60 19.63 -4.26
CA GLY A 16 15.55 18.46 -3.38
C GLY A 16 16.82 17.58 -3.52
N PRO A 17 16.89 16.45 -2.80
CA PRO A 17 18.10 15.62 -2.74
C PRO A 17 18.68 15.22 -4.12
N ALA A 18 17.82 14.92 -5.09
CA ALA A 18 18.26 14.66 -6.47
C ALA A 18 18.77 15.90 -7.19
N GLY A 19 18.08 17.04 -7.04
CA GLY A 19 18.41 18.28 -7.74
C GLY A 19 19.70 18.92 -7.24
N LEU A 20 19.93 18.91 -5.92
CA LEU A 20 21.19 19.40 -5.35
C LEU A 20 22.38 18.53 -5.78
N SER A 21 22.18 17.21 -5.88
CA SER A 21 23.22 16.28 -6.33
C SER A 21 23.56 16.51 -7.80
N ALA A 22 22.53 16.68 -8.64
CA ALA A 22 22.70 17.04 -10.04
C ALA A 22 23.40 18.41 -10.19
N GLY A 23 23.03 19.41 -9.39
CA GLY A 23 23.66 20.73 -9.44
C GLY A 23 25.14 20.68 -9.05
N ALA A 24 25.45 19.98 -7.95
CA ALA A 24 26.82 19.78 -7.50
C ALA A 24 27.67 19.05 -8.55
N HIS A 25 27.17 17.93 -9.08
CA HIS A 25 27.92 17.14 -10.04
C HIS A 25 28.10 17.86 -11.38
N ALA A 26 27.08 18.59 -11.85
CA ALA A 26 27.20 19.43 -13.04
C ALA A 26 28.26 20.52 -12.87
N SER A 27 28.39 21.08 -11.67
CA SER A 27 29.45 22.03 -11.34
C SER A 27 30.84 21.38 -11.36
N VAL A 28 30.98 20.20 -10.75
CA VAL A 28 32.25 19.45 -10.69
C VAL A 28 32.75 19.09 -12.09
N LEU A 29 31.85 18.71 -13.00
CA LEU A 29 32.18 18.43 -14.40
C LEU A 29 32.37 19.69 -15.26
N GLY A 30 32.15 20.89 -14.70
CA GLY A 30 32.29 22.16 -15.42
C GLY A 30 31.20 22.41 -16.47
N LEU A 31 30.04 21.76 -16.34
CA LEU A 31 28.90 22.00 -17.22
C LEU A 31 28.28 23.36 -16.93
N ARG A 32 27.87 24.06 -17.98
CA ARG A 32 27.09 25.30 -17.85
C ARG A 32 25.69 24.94 -17.36
N HIS A 33 25.47 24.99 -16.05
CA HIS A 33 24.23 24.55 -15.42
C HIS A 33 23.53 25.70 -14.68
N ILE A 34 22.23 25.51 -14.42
CA ILE A 34 21.47 26.32 -13.47
C ILE A 34 20.50 25.44 -12.69
N LEU A 35 20.53 25.55 -11.36
CA LEU A 35 19.58 24.91 -10.44
C LEU A 35 18.52 25.92 -10.03
N LEU A 36 17.24 25.60 -10.24
CA LEU A 36 16.11 26.48 -9.98
C LEU A 36 15.32 25.99 -8.78
N GLU A 37 15.18 26.84 -7.76
CA GLU A 37 14.42 26.56 -6.55
C GLU A 37 13.33 27.59 -6.36
N LYS A 38 12.10 27.14 -6.08
CA LYS A 38 10.95 28.02 -5.86
C LYS A 38 11.01 28.71 -4.50
N ALA A 39 11.62 28.08 -3.51
CA ALA A 39 11.82 28.64 -2.18
C ALA A 39 13.02 29.61 -2.15
N ASP A 40 13.15 30.32 -1.04
CA ASP A 40 14.28 31.22 -0.75
C ASP A 40 15.50 30.48 -0.16
N HIS A 41 15.41 29.17 0.00
CA HIS A 41 16.44 28.27 0.53
C HIS A 41 16.47 26.96 -0.28
N ALA A 42 17.55 26.19 -0.16
CA ALA A 42 17.68 24.90 -0.85
C ALA A 42 17.01 23.76 -0.06
N SER A 43 16.67 22.65 -0.74
CA SER A 43 16.16 21.42 -0.11
C SER A 43 14.83 21.58 0.64
N ASP A 44 13.90 22.38 0.11
CA ASP A 44 12.61 22.75 0.74
C ASP A 44 11.82 21.55 1.32
N THR A 45 11.89 20.38 0.69
CA THR A 45 11.25 19.16 1.23
C THR A 45 11.81 18.74 2.59
N ILE A 46 13.13 18.72 2.74
CA ILE A 46 13.79 18.34 4.00
C ILE A 46 13.77 19.51 4.98
N TYR A 47 13.83 20.75 4.49
CA TYR A 47 13.64 21.95 5.32
C TYR A 47 12.29 21.93 6.05
N LYS A 48 11.22 21.52 5.34
CA LYS A 48 9.85 21.37 5.88
C LYS A 48 9.60 20.10 6.68
N PHE A 49 10.61 19.26 6.91
CA PHE A 49 10.49 18.24 7.93
C PHE A 49 10.36 18.90 9.29
N GLN A 50 9.69 18.24 10.24
CA GLN A 50 9.60 18.78 11.59
C GLN A 50 11.00 18.98 12.19
N LYS A 51 11.16 20.03 13.00
CA LYS A 51 12.42 20.37 13.66
C LYS A 51 12.96 19.23 14.51
N GLY A 52 14.28 19.05 14.48
CA GLY A 52 14.96 17.97 15.19
C GLY A 52 14.66 16.56 14.65
N LYS A 53 13.88 16.43 13.56
CA LYS A 53 13.59 15.12 12.96
C LYS A 53 14.89 14.39 12.63
N HIS A 54 14.96 13.13 13.04
CA HIS A 54 16.04 12.25 12.62
C HIS A 54 15.81 11.76 11.19
N VAL A 55 16.71 12.12 10.28
CA VAL A 55 16.65 11.75 8.86
C VAL A 55 17.47 10.49 8.65
N MET A 56 16.81 9.41 8.21
CA MET A 56 17.44 8.10 8.00
C MET A 56 18.10 7.98 6.62
N ALA A 57 19.24 7.29 6.54
CA ALA A 57 19.98 7.02 5.30
C ALA A 57 19.74 5.61 4.72
N THR A 58 18.50 5.14 4.79
CA THR A 58 18.10 3.77 4.40
C THR A 58 18.04 3.58 2.86
N PRO A 59 18.46 2.41 2.33
CA PRO A 59 19.19 1.36 3.02
C PRO A 59 20.68 1.73 3.17
N ASP A 60 21.27 1.42 4.32
CA ASP A 60 22.66 1.79 4.63
C ASP A 60 23.65 1.16 3.63
N VAL A 61 23.32 -0.03 3.12
CA VAL A 61 24.10 -0.80 2.14
C VAL A 61 24.16 -0.18 0.75
N LEU A 62 23.26 0.75 0.39
CA LEU A 62 23.29 1.42 -0.90
C LEU A 62 24.51 2.35 -0.95
N PRO A 63 25.43 2.24 -1.93
CA PRO A 63 26.56 3.15 -2.03
C PRO A 63 26.09 4.58 -2.34
N LEU A 64 26.84 5.57 -1.85
CA LEU A 64 26.63 6.98 -2.19
C LEU A 64 27.70 7.41 -3.20
N ARG A 65 27.29 7.87 -4.38
CA ARG A 65 28.21 8.27 -5.46
C ARG A 65 28.36 9.80 -5.62
N SER A 66 27.45 10.55 -5.02
CA SER A 66 27.35 11.99 -5.23
C SER A 66 28.49 12.80 -4.61
N ASP A 67 28.75 13.95 -5.22
CA ASP A 67 29.59 15.02 -4.67
C ASP A 67 29.00 15.69 -3.42
N VAL A 68 27.73 15.40 -3.13
CA VAL A 68 27.04 15.81 -1.90
C VAL A 68 26.93 14.61 -0.96
N ASN A 69 27.53 14.75 0.21
CA ASN A 69 27.51 13.70 1.24
C ASN A 69 26.12 13.58 1.89
N PHE A 70 25.78 12.38 2.35
CA PHE A 70 24.56 12.12 3.10
C PHE A 70 24.76 10.97 4.08
N ASN A 71 24.62 11.29 5.37
CA ASN A 71 24.58 10.35 6.48
C ASN A 71 23.30 10.57 7.27
N MET A 72 22.89 9.56 8.04
CA MET A 72 21.80 9.75 9.00
C MET A 72 22.19 10.79 10.05
N GLY A 73 21.23 11.61 10.47
CA GLY A 73 21.48 12.75 11.35
C GLY A 73 20.21 13.55 11.64
N SER A 74 20.33 14.63 12.40
CA SER A 74 19.21 15.57 12.53
C SER A 74 18.91 16.25 11.20
N ARG A 75 17.68 16.74 11.02
CA ARG A 75 17.27 17.56 9.88
C ARG A 75 18.28 18.68 9.63
N GLU A 76 18.67 19.37 10.69
CA GLU A 76 19.59 20.50 10.66
C GLU A 76 20.99 20.07 10.19
N ASP A 77 21.56 18.99 10.75
CA ASP A 77 22.88 18.49 10.34
C ASP A 77 22.92 18.11 8.84
N VAL A 78 21.83 17.51 8.35
CA VAL A 78 21.70 17.13 6.94
C VAL A 78 21.64 18.38 6.06
N LEU A 79 20.84 19.38 6.42
CA LEU A 79 20.73 20.64 5.68
C LEU A 79 22.06 21.39 5.68
N ASP A 80 22.76 21.48 6.81
CA ASP A 80 24.06 22.13 6.93
C ASP A 80 25.12 21.44 6.06
N THR A 81 25.11 20.10 6.03
CA THR A 81 25.98 19.30 5.17
C THR A 81 25.74 19.61 3.70
N TRP A 82 24.47 19.70 3.27
CA TRP A 82 24.12 19.97 1.88
C TRP A 82 24.39 21.41 1.47
N ASN A 83 24.07 22.39 2.32
CA ASN A 83 24.38 23.80 2.07
C ASN A 83 25.90 24.00 1.92
N SER A 84 26.70 23.39 2.81
CA SER A 84 28.17 23.42 2.72
C SER A 84 28.69 22.80 1.42
N ALA A 85 28.04 21.75 0.92
CA ALA A 85 28.41 21.11 -0.34
C ALA A 85 28.08 22.01 -1.55
N LEU A 86 26.92 22.67 -1.57
CA LEU A 86 26.55 23.62 -2.61
C LEU A 86 27.55 24.78 -2.71
N ASP A 87 27.94 25.34 -1.56
CA ASP A 87 28.93 26.42 -1.48
C ASP A 87 30.32 25.95 -1.93
N LYS A 88 30.77 24.79 -1.42
CA LYS A 88 32.07 24.20 -1.75
C LYS A 88 32.23 23.98 -3.26
N HIS A 89 31.18 23.47 -3.91
CA HIS A 89 31.18 23.16 -5.34
C HIS A 89 30.73 24.35 -6.21
N GLN A 90 30.44 25.50 -5.61
CA GLN A 90 30.02 26.72 -6.30
C GLN A 90 28.83 26.50 -7.25
N VAL A 91 27.83 25.76 -6.78
CA VAL A 91 26.65 25.41 -7.60
C VAL A 91 25.90 26.68 -8.01
N ASN A 92 25.61 26.81 -9.31
CA ASN A 92 24.84 27.93 -9.83
C ASN A 92 23.35 27.74 -9.55
N ILE A 93 22.90 28.18 -8.37
CA ILE A 93 21.51 28.10 -7.91
C ILE A 93 20.81 29.47 -7.98
N SER A 94 19.55 29.45 -8.41
CA SER A 94 18.63 30.59 -8.37
C SER A 94 17.44 30.26 -7.48
N TYR A 95 17.33 30.98 -6.37
CA TYR A 95 16.18 30.93 -5.46
C TYR A 95 15.02 31.80 -5.94
N ASN A 96 13.83 31.57 -5.39
CA ASN A 96 12.59 32.24 -5.79
C ASN A 96 12.32 32.13 -7.32
N ALA A 97 12.78 31.04 -7.93
CA ALA A 97 12.75 30.79 -9.36
C ALA A 97 11.82 29.60 -9.67
N GLU A 98 10.51 29.81 -9.48
CA GLU A 98 9.51 28.81 -9.83
C GLU A 98 9.30 28.75 -11.34
N VAL A 99 9.48 27.56 -11.94
CA VAL A 99 9.22 27.34 -13.36
C VAL A 99 7.72 27.15 -13.58
N LYS A 100 7.13 28.03 -14.38
CA LYS A 100 5.70 28.03 -14.72
C LYS A 100 5.40 27.23 -15.98
N ASN A 101 6.27 27.31 -16.98
CA ASN A 101 6.07 26.68 -18.27
C ASN A 101 7.39 26.22 -18.89
N VAL A 102 7.35 25.11 -19.63
CA VAL A 102 8.46 24.59 -20.42
C VAL A 102 7.99 24.46 -21.86
N SER A 103 8.80 24.92 -22.81
CA SER A 103 8.52 24.79 -24.24
C SER A 103 9.80 24.51 -25.02
N GLY A 104 9.67 24.06 -26.27
CA GLY A 104 10.81 23.68 -27.11
C GLY A 104 11.12 22.17 -27.03
N GLY A 105 12.38 21.82 -27.28
CA GLY A 105 12.84 20.43 -27.33
C GLY A 105 14.36 20.34 -27.20
N LYS A 106 14.92 19.12 -27.25
CA LYS A 106 16.36 18.85 -27.10
C LYS A 106 17.22 19.84 -27.90
N GLY A 107 18.15 20.50 -27.21
CA GLY A 107 19.07 21.49 -27.79
C GLY A 107 18.54 22.93 -27.81
N GLY A 108 17.31 23.18 -27.34
CA GLY A 108 16.72 24.52 -27.33
C GLY A 108 15.39 24.58 -26.58
N PHE A 109 15.40 24.27 -25.30
CA PHE A 109 14.28 24.50 -24.39
C PHE A 109 14.22 25.96 -23.91
N ASP A 110 13.00 26.45 -23.72
CA ASP A 110 12.67 27.73 -23.11
C ASP A 110 11.83 27.51 -21.85
N LEU A 111 12.37 27.90 -20.69
CA LEU A 111 11.72 27.82 -19.39
C LEU A 111 11.23 29.21 -19.00
N THR A 112 9.92 29.37 -18.80
CA THR A 112 9.34 30.61 -18.29
C THR A 112 9.13 30.52 -16.79
N LEU A 113 9.71 31.45 -16.03
CA LEU A 113 9.53 31.57 -14.60
C LEU A 113 8.23 32.31 -14.24
N THR A 114 7.74 32.15 -13.01
CA THR A 114 6.53 32.84 -12.54
C THR A 114 6.66 34.36 -12.51
N ASN A 115 7.88 34.89 -12.34
CA ASN A 115 8.19 36.31 -12.42
C ASN A 115 8.25 36.87 -13.86
N GLY A 116 8.10 36.01 -14.88
CA GLY A 116 8.13 36.37 -16.29
C GLY A 116 9.50 36.26 -16.97
N ASP A 117 10.58 35.98 -16.21
CA ASP A 117 11.90 35.73 -16.79
C ASP A 117 11.92 34.44 -17.60
N THR A 118 12.85 34.34 -18.55
CA THR A 118 13.01 33.17 -19.41
C THR A 118 14.45 32.67 -19.37
N ILE A 119 14.61 31.35 -19.28
CA ILE A 119 15.89 30.65 -19.25
C ILE A 119 15.95 29.71 -20.45
N LYS A 120 17.06 29.76 -21.20
CA LYS A 120 17.33 28.85 -22.33
C LYS A 120 18.25 27.72 -21.89
N THR A 121 17.95 26.49 -22.31
CA THR A 121 18.79 25.32 -21.99
C THR A 121 18.75 24.25 -23.08
N GLU A 122 19.80 23.45 -23.19
CA GLU A 122 19.85 22.30 -24.11
C GLU A 122 19.10 21.08 -23.56
N THR A 123 19.17 20.87 -22.24
CA THR A 123 18.51 19.76 -21.53
C THR A 123 17.87 20.22 -20.21
N ILE A 124 16.92 19.43 -19.71
CA ILE A 124 16.20 19.68 -18.46
C ILE A 124 16.28 18.45 -17.56
N VAL A 125 16.56 18.65 -16.27
CA VAL A 125 16.38 17.64 -15.22
C VAL A 125 15.23 18.11 -14.31
N LEU A 126 14.11 17.39 -14.34
CA LEU A 126 12.99 17.59 -13.41
C LEU A 126 13.25 16.81 -12.11
N ALA A 127 13.65 17.55 -11.06
CA ALA A 127 13.92 17.05 -9.71
C ALA A 127 12.92 17.62 -8.68
N ILE A 128 11.67 17.84 -9.11
CA ILE A 128 10.64 18.56 -8.34
C ILE A 128 9.97 17.72 -7.23
N GLY A 129 10.22 16.40 -7.21
CA GLY A 129 9.60 15.47 -6.26
C GLY A 129 8.07 15.49 -6.28
N LEU A 130 7.45 15.08 -5.17
CA LEU A 130 5.99 15.05 -5.00
C LEU A 130 5.49 16.05 -3.95
N GLN A 131 6.34 16.44 -2.99
CA GLN A 131 5.96 17.20 -1.79
C GLN A 131 5.45 18.62 -2.07
N GLY A 132 5.72 19.16 -3.26
CA GLY A 132 5.12 20.42 -3.70
C GLY A 132 3.61 20.35 -3.96
N ASN A 133 3.01 19.15 -3.99
CA ASN A 133 1.62 18.91 -4.35
C ASN A 133 0.96 17.90 -3.39
N LEU A 134 0.72 18.35 -2.15
CA LEU A 134 0.16 17.55 -1.07
C LEU A 134 -1.27 17.07 -1.35
N ASN A 135 -1.62 15.91 -0.82
CA ASN A 135 -3.00 15.46 -0.75
C ASN A 135 -3.75 16.25 0.33
N THR A 136 -4.89 16.84 -0.04
CA THR A 136 -5.74 17.60 0.88
C THR A 136 -6.98 16.81 1.26
N LEU A 137 -7.52 17.09 2.45
CA LEU A 137 -8.86 16.63 2.81
C LEU A 137 -9.87 17.26 1.85
N ARG A 138 -10.86 16.47 1.46
CA ARG A 138 -11.97 16.88 0.60
C ARG A 138 -13.27 16.50 1.27
N ILE A 139 -13.51 17.12 2.42
CA ILE A 139 -14.70 16.89 3.25
C ILE A 139 -15.41 18.23 3.47
N PRO A 140 -16.72 18.24 3.72
CA PRO A 140 -17.45 19.47 4.05
C PRO A 140 -16.74 20.30 5.13
N GLY A 141 -16.59 21.60 4.85
CA GLY A 141 -16.05 22.60 5.78
C GLY A 141 -14.52 22.70 5.85
N SER A 142 -13.78 21.72 5.31
CA SER A 142 -12.30 21.69 5.37
C SER A 142 -11.60 22.90 4.74
N GLU A 143 -12.24 23.57 3.78
CA GLU A 143 -11.73 24.78 3.12
C GLU A 143 -11.99 26.08 3.89
N ASN A 144 -12.82 26.05 4.93
CA ASN A 144 -13.29 27.24 5.67
C ASN A 144 -12.74 27.32 7.10
N VAL A 145 -11.71 26.56 7.43
CA VAL A 145 -11.15 26.44 8.78
C VAL A 145 -9.67 26.82 8.81
N THR A 146 -9.22 27.36 9.94
CA THR A 146 -7.81 27.80 10.12
C THR A 146 -6.95 26.81 10.90
N HIS A 147 -7.58 25.88 11.62
CA HIS A 147 -6.90 24.91 12.48
C HIS A 147 -6.48 23.63 11.73
N LEU A 148 -6.84 23.47 10.46
CA LEU A 148 -6.43 22.37 9.60
C LEU A 148 -5.12 22.70 8.87
N GLN A 149 -4.09 21.91 9.11
CA GLN A 149 -2.75 22.03 8.54
C GLN A 149 -2.35 20.72 7.85
N TYR A 150 -1.45 20.81 6.88
CA TYR A 150 -0.93 19.65 6.14
C TYR A 150 0.56 19.37 6.40
N GLN A 151 1.17 20.21 7.22
CA GLN A 151 2.58 20.16 7.61
C GLN A 151 2.69 20.54 9.10
N LEU A 152 3.79 20.12 9.72
CA LEU A 152 4.14 20.45 11.10
C LEU A 152 5.62 20.84 11.10
N ASP A 153 5.89 22.11 11.44
CA ASP A 153 7.23 22.68 11.37
C ASP A 153 8.05 22.41 12.65
N ASP A 154 7.47 22.69 13.81
CA ASP A 154 8.09 22.45 15.12
C ASP A 154 7.02 21.89 16.09
N PRO A 155 7.13 20.64 16.56
CA PRO A 155 6.18 20.09 17.52
C PRO A 155 6.25 20.79 18.88
N ASP A 156 7.41 21.35 19.25
CA ASP A 156 7.63 22.00 20.55
C ASP A 156 7.00 23.41 20.62
N GLU A 157 6.47 23.93 19.51
CA GLU A 157 5.69 25.18 19.51
C GLU A 157 4.29 25.02 20.11
N TYR A 158 3.84 23.78 20.32
CA TYR A 158 2.49 23.45 20.77
C TYR A 158 2.55 22.73 22.11
N GLU A 159 1.89 23.29 23.12
CA GLU A 159 1.78 22.71 24.45
C GLU A 159 0.33 22.80 24.94
N HIS A 160 -0.12 21.78 25.65
CA HIS A 160 -1.44 21.72 26.28
C HIS A 160 -2.62 21.83 25.30
N GLU A 161 -2.42 21.48 24.04
CA GLU A 161 -3.47 21.44 23.01
C GLU A 161 -4.06 20.04 22.84
N THR A 162 -5.27 19.98 22.27
CA THR A 162 -5.83 18.75 21.70
C THR A 162 -5.59 18.73 20.20
N ILE A 163 -4.76 17.80 19.73
CA ILE A 163 -4.29 17.76 18.35
C ILE A 163 -4.68 16.44 17.70
N ILE A 164 -5.28 16.52 16.51
CA ILE A 164 -5.64 15.35 15.71
C ILE A 164 -4.66 15.20 14.55
N VAL A 165 -3.91 14.12 14.54
CA VAL A 165 -3.03 13.75 13.42
C VAL A 165 -3.78 12.76 12.52
N ILE A 166 -3.88 13.05 11.22
CA ILE A 166 -4.56 12.15 10.27
C ILE A 166 -3.51 11.52 9.35
N GLY A 167 -3.47 10.20 9.33
CA GLY A 167 -2.58 9.43 8.46
C GLY A 167 -1.99 8.22 9.18
N ALA A 168 -1.46 7.29 8.38
CA ALA A 168 -0.92 6.02 8.86
C ALA A 168 0.47 5.70 8.29
N GLY A 169 1.13 6.70 7.69
CA GLY A 169 2.51 6.58 7.22
C GLY A 169 3.49 7.20 8.20
N ASP A 170 4.79 6.99 7.95
CA ASP A 170 5.90 7.46 8.80
C ASP A 170 5.75 8.92 9.23
N ALA A 171 5.43 9.83 8.30
CA ALA A 171 5.32 11.25 8.61
C ALA A 171 4.17 11.60 9.57
N ALA A 172 3.07 10.86 9.54
CA ALA A 172 1.96 11.04 10.48
C ALA A 172 2.37 10.56 11.87
N ILE A 173 2.99 9.37 11.93
CA ILE A 173 3.46 8.76 13.18
C ILE A 173 4.52 9.64 13.84
N GLU A 174 5.53 10.10 13.10
CA GLU A 174 6.57 10.99 13.62
C GLU A 174 6.02 12.31 14.16
N ASN A 175 4.99 12.89 13.51
CA ASN A 175 4.30 14.08 14.01
C ASN A 175 3.54 13.76 15.31
N ALA A 176 2.83 12.64 15.37
CA ALA A 176 2.11 12.23 16.57
C ALA A 176 3.06 11.99 17.76
N LEU A 177 4.19 11.30 17.52
CA LEU A 177 5.24 11.05 18.51
C LEU A 177 5.91 12.34 18.99
N GLY A 178 6.13 13.30 18.10
CA GLY A 178 6.68 14.61 18.48
C GLY A 178 5.71 15.39 19.37
N LEU A 179 4.43 15.37 19.04
CA LEU A 179 3.40 16.17 19.73
C LEU A 179 2.95 15.56 21.07
N CYS A 180 3.01 14.25 21.25
CA CYS A 180 2.43 13.58 22.43
C CYS A 180 3.17 13.85 23.75
N THR A 181 4.33 14.50 23.71
CA THR A 181 5.10 14.86 24.91
C THR A 181 4.38 15.90 25.76
N HIS A 182 3.69 16.85 25.11
CA HIS A 182 3.10 18.03 25.77
C HIS A 182 1.60 18.23 25.49
N ASN A 183 1.01 17.37 24.65
CA ASN A 183 -0.34 17.55 24.12
C ASN A 183 -1.19 16.28 24.25
N THR A 184 -2.52 16.45 24.16
CA THR A 184 -3.45 15.33 23.96
C THR A 184 -3.52 15.02 22.48
N VAL A 185 -2.97 13.89 22.05
CA VAL A 185 -2.87 13.55 20.62
C VAL A 185 -3.81 12.42 20.25
N TYR A 186 -4.64 12.66 19.25
CA TYR A 186 -5.38 11.62 18.54
C TYR A 186 -4.64 11.28 17.24
N ILE A 187 -4.55 10.00 16.89
CA ILE A 187 -4.07 9.57 15.57
C ILE A 187 -5.17 8.80 14.83
N ALA A 188 -5.60 9.34 13.69
CA ALA A 188 -6.67 8.77 12.90
C ALA A 188 -6.14 7.97 11.71
N ASN A 189 -6.60 6.72 11.62
CA ASN A 189 -6.26 5.78 10.58
C ASN A 189 -7.52 5.16 9.99
N ARG A 190 -7.59 5.07 8.65
CA ARG A 190 -8.69 4.41 7.94
C ARG A 190 -8.63 2.88 8.04
N GLY A 191 -7.46 2.32 8.32
CA GLY A 191 -7.27 0.89 8.52
C GLY A 191 -7.31 0.50 9.99
N THR A 192 -7.12 -0.80 10.23
CA THR A 192 -6.98 -1.42 11.55
C THR A 192 -5.55 -1.37 12.10
N GLU A 193 -4.57 -1.06 11.26
CA GLU A 193 -3.13 -1.19 11.54
C GLU A 193 -2.33 -0.10 10.81
N PHE A 194 -1.08 0.15 11.26
CA PHE A 194 -0.16 1.10 10.65
C PHE A 194 0.71 0.44 9.56
N SER A 195 0.11 -0.37 8.69
CA SER A 195 0.80 -1.23 7.72
C SER A 195 1.68 -0.53 6.67
N ARG A 196 1.60 0.80 6.57
CA ARG A 196 2.44 1.61 5.68
C ARG A 196 3.69 2.17 6.36
N ALA A 197 3.75 2.11 7.69
CA ALA A 197 4.88 2.59 8.46
C ALA A 197 6.05 1.60 8.37
N LYS A 198 7.26 2.11 8.58
CA LYS A 198 8.41 1.25 8.86
C LYS A 198 8.24 0.62 10.23
N GLU A 199 8.76 -0.60 10.40
CA GLU A 199 8.67 -1.38 11.65
C GLU A 199 9.07 -0.57 12.89
N ALA A 200 10.13 0.23 12.80
CA ALA A 200 10.58 1.07 13.91
C ALA A 200 9.55 2.14 14.32
N ASN A 201 8.89 2.76 13.33
CA ASN A 201 7.85 3.78 13.58
C ASN A 201 6.56 3.12 14.07
N GLU A 202 6.18 1.98 13.49
CA GLU A 202 5.03 1.18 13.96
C GLU A 202 5.20 0.74 15.42
N ALA A 203 6.37 0.18 15.78
CA ALA A 203 6.66 -0.20 17.16
C ALA A 203 6.63 1.02 18.11
N ALA A 204 7.15 2.16 17.66
CA ALA A 204 7.13 3.39 18.46
C ALA A 204 5.70 3.90 18.71
N ILE A 205 4.85 3.99 17.68
CA ILE A 205 3.48 4.48 17.85
C ILE A 205 2.64 3.54 18.73
N LEU A 206 2.76 2.23 18.53
CA LEU A 206 2.05 1.23 19.34
C LEU A 206 2.47 1.35 20.82
N SER A 207 3.76 1.50 21.09
CA SER A 207 4.26 1.69 22.47
C SER A 207 3.69 2.93 23.15
N GLU A 208 3.43 4.01 22.42
CA GLU A 208 2.86 5.25 22.97
C GLU A 208 1.33 5.17 23.13
N ILE A 209 0.66 4.41 22.26
CA ILE A 209 -0.75 4.04 22.39
C ILE A 209 -0.96 3.19 23.64
N ASP A 210 -0.13 2.16 23.86
CA ASP A 210 -0.24 1.26 25.03
C ASP A 210 -0.04 2.00 26.36
N LYS A 211 0.78 3.06 26.34
CA LYS A 211 0.99 3.95 27.51
C LYS A 211 -0.13 4.98 27.69
N GLY A 212 -1.13 5.00 26.81
CA GLY A 212 -2.24 5.95 26.83
C GLY A 212 -1.86 7.39 26.49
N ARG A 213 -0.69 7.63 25.88
CA ARG A 213 -0.23 8.98 25.50
C ARG A 213 -0.73 9.44 24.15
N ILE A 214 -1.10 8.48 23.28
CA ILE A 214 -1.73 8.73 21.99
C ILE A 214 -3.02 7.94 21.92
N ILE A 215 -4.10 8.58 21.48
CA ILE A 215 -5.43 7.98 21.36
C ILE A 215 -5.66 7.56 19.90
N PRO A 216 -5.68 6.26 19.57
CA PRO A 216 -5.90 5.83 18.20
C PRO A 216 -7.38 5.87 17.81
N LEU A 217 -7.66 6.28 16.58
CA LEU A 217 -8.95 6.15 15.91
C LEU A 217 -8.77 5.25 14.69
N TYR A 218 -8.96 3.94 14.88
CA TYR A 218 -8.90 2.95 13.80
C TYR A 218 -10.21 2.90 13.01
N ASN A 219 -10.14 2.37 11.78
CA ASN A 219 -11.29 2.25 10.87
C ASN A 219 -12.09 3.56 10.73
N SER A 220 -11.41 4.70 10.85
CA SER A 220 -12.05 6.00 11.00
C SER A 220 -11.81 6.87 9.77
N ASN A 221 -12.90 7.31 9.14
CA ASN A 221 -12.84 8.22 7.99
C ASN A 221 -13.26 9.63 8.42
N SER A 222 -12.46 10.64 8.08
CA SER A 222 -12.87 12.03 8.31
C SER A 222 -14.14 12.34 7.50
N LYS A 223 -15.17 12.87 8.17
CA LYS A 223 -16.50 13.08 7.62
C LYS A 223 -16.80 14.56 7.36
N GLU A 224 -16.54 15.41 8.34
CA GLU A 224 -16.81 16.86 8.29
C GLU A 224 -15.83 17.59 9.21
N CYS A 225 -15.40 18.79 8.82
CA CYS A 225 -14.55 19.64 9.64
C CYS A 225 -15.22 21.01 9.82
N THR A 226 -15.42 21.43 11.06
CA THR A 226 -15.88 22.78 11.39
C THR A 226 -14.86 23.44 12.30
N GLN A 227 -14.91 24.77 12.49
CA GLN A 227 -13.86 25.44 13.27
C GLN A 227 -13.77 24.88 14.69
N GLY A 228 -12.60 24.33 15.06
CA GLY A 228 -12.34 23.73 16.36
C GLY A 228 -12.84 22.29 16.52
N THR A 229 -13.37 21.64 15.48
CA THR A 229 -13.83 20.25 15.56
C THR A 229 -13.57 19.46 14.29
N LEU A 230 -13.39 18.15 14.46
CA LEU A 230 -13.34 17.19 13.37
C LEU A 230 -14.24 16.00 13.68
N THR A 231 -15.15 15.71 12.77
CA THR A 231 -16.05 14.55 12.86
C THR A 231 -15.48 13.40 12.05
N PHE A 232 -15.41 12.24 12.69
CA PHE A 232 -15.06 10.98 12.09
C PHE A 232 -16.27 10.08 11.98
N ASP A 233 -16.35 9.38 10.86
CA ASP A 233 -17.19 8.23 10.66
C ASP A 233 -16.42 6.99 11.11
N THR A 234 -16.89 6.35 12.19
CA THR A 234 -16.23 5.21 12.86
C THR A 234 -17.14 3.98 12.85
N PRO A 235 -16.63 2.77 13.17
CA PRO A 235 -17.46 1.56 13.22
C PRO A 235 -18.63 1.63 14.21
N ASP A 236 -18.50 2.42 15.28
CA ASP A 236 -19.54 2.60 16.30
C ASP A 236 -20.40 3.86 16.07
N GLY A 237 -20.26 4.49 14.90
CA GLY A 237 -20.99 5.68 14.49
C GLY A 237 -20.12 6.93 14.40
N ASP A 238 -20.77 8.08 14.23
CA ASP A 238 -20.05 9.35 14.12
C ASP A 238 -19.46 9.77 15.48
N VAL A 239 -18.18 10.11 15.49
CA VAL A 239 -17.47 10.66 16.64
C VAL A 239 -16.99 12.06 16.30
N THR A 240 -17.42 13.06 17.06
CA THR A 240 -16.93 14.45 16.92
C THR A 240 -15.91 14.73 18.00
N ILE A 241 -14.74 15.23 17.61
CA ILE A 241 -13.65 15.57 18.52
C ILE A 241 -13.42 17.07 18.46
N GLU A 242 -13.48 17.73 19.63
CA GLU A 242 -13.02 19.10 19.80
C GLU A 242 -11.49 19.12 19.76
N CYS A 243 -10.92 20.01 18.93
CA CYS A 243 -9.48 20.08 18.75
C CYS A 243 -9.03 21.50 18.46
N ASP A 244 -7.84 21.83 18.96
CA ASP A 244 -7.16 23.09 18.67
C ASP A 244 -6.53 23.04 17.28
N ARG A 245 -6.09 21.86 16.83
CA ARG A 245 -5.41 21.66 15.54
C ARG A 245 -5.67 20.28 14.94
N VAL A 246 -5.61 20.25 13.60
CA VAL A 246 -5.57 19.03 12.81
C VAL A 246 -4.32 19.05 11.94
N ILE A 247 -3.47 18.03 12.07
CA ILE A 247 -2.27 17.82 11.24
C ILE A 247 -2.55 16.67 10.27
N ALA A 248 -2.95 16.98 9.05
CA ALA A 248 -3.29 16.00 8.03
C ALA A 248 -2.07 15.61 7.17
N ARG A 249 -1.55 14.40 7.39
CA ARG A 249 -0.40 13.83 6.66
C ARG A 249 -0.85 12.77 5.66
N LEU A 250 -1.50 13.24 4.60
CA LEU A 250 -2.20 12.39 3.61
C LEU A 250 -1.35 11.98 2.41
N GLY A 251 -0.03 12.17 2.48
CA GLY A 251 0.88 11.96 1.36
C GLY A 251 0.81 13.08 0.31
N ALA A 252 1.41 12.82 -0.84
CA ALA A 252 1.50 13.77 -1.95
C ALA A 252 1.33 13.04 -3.28
N ALA A 253 1.00 13.78 -4.34
CA ALA A 253 0.78 13.22 -5.66
C ALA A 253 1.62 13.96 -6.71
N PRO A 254 1.97 13.31 -7.84
CA PRO A 254 2.66 13.99 -8.95
C PRO A 254 1.91 15.26 -9.39
N PRO A 255 2.61 16.38 -9.65
CA PRO A 255 2.00 17.61 -10.17
C PRO A 255 1.66 17.45 -11.66
N ARG A 256 0.73 16.54 -11.98
CA ARG A 256 0.44 16.05 -13.34
C ARG A 256 0.23 17.16 -14.35
N LYS A 257 -0.58 18.18 -14.00
CA LYS A 257 -0.85 19.32 -14.90
C LYS A 257 0.43 19.99 -15.42
N PHE A 258 1.44 20.17 -14.56
CA PHE A 258 2.70 20.77 -14.95
C PHE A 258 3.56 19.80 -15.78
N VAL A 259 3.63 18.53 -15.36
CA VAL A 259 4.42 17.50 -16.04
C VAL A 259 3.87 17.20 -17.44
N GLU A 260 2.55 17.06 -17.58
CA GLU A 260 1.84 16.91 -18.86
C GLU A 260 2.02 18.15 -19.75
N ALA A 261 2.01 19.37 -19.17
CA ALA A 261 2.29 20.60 -19.91
C ALA A 261 3.73 20.66 -20.46
N CYS A 262 4.67 19.94 -19.85
CA CYS A 262 6.02 19.75 -20.40
C CYS A 262 6.07 18.73 -21.56
N GLY A 263 4.95 18.10 -21.92
CA GLY A 263 4.84 17.07 -22.96
C GLY A 263 5.08 15.64 -22.46
N VAL A 264 5.25 15.46 -21.15
CA VAL A 264 5.52 14.14 -20.55
C VAL A 264 4.24 13.33 -20.41
N SER A 265 4.30 12.06 -20.78
CA SER A 265 3.18 11.11 -20.70
C SER A 265 3.18 10.32 -19.38
N PHE A 266 1.98 9.93 -18.93
CA PHE A 266 1.76 9.03 -17.81
C PHE A 266 1.11 7.74 -18.33
N PRO A 267 1.34 6.59 -17.67
CA PRO A 267 0.81 5.30 -18.12
C PRO A 267 -0.72 5.19 -17.96
N SER A 268 -1.32 5.97 -17.05
CA SER A 268 -2.77 6.01 -16.86
C SER A 268 -3.26 7.35 -16.31
N ASP A 269 -4.58 7.54 -16.25
CA ASP A 269 -5.24 8.70 -15.64
C ASP A 269 -5.28 8.65 -14.10
N ALA A 270 -4.72 7.60 -13.47
CA ALA A 270 -4.70 7.47 -12.01
C ALA A 270 -3.90 8.62 -11.37
N ARG A 271 -4.47 9.28 -10.36
CA ARG A 271 -3.86 10.47 -9.73
C ARG A 271 -2.42 10.25 -9.26
N ASN A 272 -2.11 9.07 -8.74
CA ASN A 272 -0.80 8.73 -8.19
C ASN A 272 0.15 8.09 -9.22
N ALA A 273 -0.31 7.83 -10.46
CA ALA A 273 0.56 7.27 -11.48
C ALA A 273 1.74 8.22 -11.73
N LEU A 274 2.92 7.62 -11.89
CA LEU A 274 4.18 8.31 -12.12
C LEU A 274 4.50 8.34 -13.62
N PRO A 275 5.26 9.33 -14.11
CA PRO A 275 5.67 9.38 -15.51
C PRO A 275 6.57 8.19 -15.87
N GLU A 276 6.51 7.78 -17.13
CA GLU A 276 7.44 6.79 -17.66
C GLU A 276 8.82 7.42 -17.89
N VAL A 277 9.86 6.67 -17.50
CA VAL A 277 11.27 7.06 -17.68
C VAL A 277 12.08 5.89 -18.21
N SER A 278 13.14 6.20 -18.95
CA SER A 278 14.13 5.20 -19.39
C SER A 278 15.07 4.80 -18.24
N LYS A 279 15.95 3.82 -18.48
CA LYS A 279 17.03 3.45 -17.56
C LYS A 279 18.03 4.59 -17.28
N THR A 280 18.06 5.60 -18.16
CA THR A 280 18.88 6.80 -18.01
C THR A 280 18.05 8.01 -17.58
N TYR A 281 16.85 7.77 -17.02
CA TYR A 281 15.93 8.79 -16.50
C TYR A 281 15.30 9.71 -17.57
N GLU A 282 15.51 9.45 -18.86
CA GLU A 282 14.93 10.25 -19.93
C GLU A 282 13.44 9.92 -20.08
N SER A 283 12.59 10.95 -20.12
CA SER A 283 11.16 10.81 -20.41
C SER A 283 10.89 10.55 -21.90
N ASN A 284 9.62 10.49 -22.30
CA ASN A 284 9.24 10.49 -23.73
C ASN A 284 9.65 11.79 -24.45
N VAL A 285 9.89 12.89 -23.72
CA VAL A 285 10.38 14.15 -24.27
C VAL A 285 11.91 14.14 -24.30
N LYS A 286 12.48 14.08 -25.50
CA LYS A 286 13.95 14.01 -25.67
C LYS A 286 14.65 15.21 -25.04
N GLY A 287 15.69 14.92 -24.26
CA GLY A 287 16.44 15.92 -23.48
C GLY A 287 15.78 16.38 -22.18
N LEU A 288 14.62 15.82 -21.80
CA LEU A 288 13.96 16.05 -20.52
C LEU A 288 14.04 14.77 -19.68
N TYR A 289 14.75 14.87 -18.56
CA TYR A 289 15.01 13.80 -17.62
C TYR A 289 14.24 14.00 -16.33
N ILE A 290 13.85 12.92 -15.64
CA ILE A 290 13.05 12.96 -14.41
C ILE A 290 13.71 12.11 -13.34
N VAL A 291 14.01 12.70 -12.19
CA VAL A 291 14.73 12.06 -11.08
C VAL A 291 14.04 12.30 -9.74
N GLY A 292 14.45 11.53 -8.73
CA GLY A 292 13.91 11.57 -7.38
C GLY A 292 12.52 10.95 -7.29
N SER A 293 11.72 11.39 -6.32
CA SER A 293 10.40 10.80 -6.04
C SER A 293 9.43 10.86 -7.22
N LEU A 294 9.56 11.84 -8.13
CA LEU A 294 8.74 11.90 -9.33
C LEU A 294 9.06 10.79 -10.33
N GLY A 295 10.30 10.27 -10.34
CA GLY A 295 10.68 9.13 -11.17
C GLY A 295 10.19 7.77 -10.62
N GLY A 296 9.83 7.71 -9.33
CA GLY A 296 9.22 6.52 -8.72
C GLY A 296 10.10 5.73 -7.77
N TYR A 297 11.26 6.24 -7.35
CA TYR A 297 12.09 5.61 -6.32
C TYR A 297 12.37 6.61 -5.18
N PRO A 298 11.41 6.80 -4.25
CA PRO A 298 11.37 7.93 -3.31
C PRO A 298 12.27 7.75 -2.06
N LEU A 299 13.50 7.24 -2.20
CA LEU A 299 14.49 7.18 -1.12
C LEU A 299 15.51 8.32 -1.25
N ILE A 300 15.84 9.00 -0.15
CA ILE A 300 16.73 10.17 -0.17
C ILE A 300 18.09 9.83 -0.76
N LYS A 301 18.73 8.76 -0.27
CA LYS A 301 20.06 8.31 -0.74
C LYS A 301 20.04 7.94 -2.23
N GLN A 302 18.97 7.27 -2.67
CA GLN A 302 18.80 6.91 -4.08
C GLN A 302 18.51 8.13 -4.96
N ALA A 303 17.71 9.08 -4.49
CA ALA A 303 17.46 10.33 -5.19
C ALA A 303 18.77 11.11 -5.40
N ILE A 304 19.64 11.15 -4.40
CA ILE A 304 20.98 11.75 -4.52
C ILE A 304 21.81 11.02 -5.58
N ASN A 305 21.83 9.69 -5.60
CA ASN A 305 22.52 8.92 -6.65
C ASN A 305 21.95 9.19 -8.05
N GLN A 306 20.62 9.24 -8.20
CA GLN A 306 19.98 9.57 -9.49
C GLN A 306 20.37 10.96 -9.98
N GLY A 307 20.51 11.93 -9.08
CA GLY A 307 21.00 13.27 -9.41
C GLY A 307 22.43 13.27 -9.96
N TYR A 308 23.30 12.43 -9.42
CA TYR A 308 24.66 12.23 -9.93
C TYR A 308 24.62 11.56 -11.31
N GLU A 309 23.92 10.44 -11.41
CA GLU A 309 23.86 9.59 -12.59
C GLU A 309 23.21 10.28 -13.80
N VAL A 310 22.15 11.06 -13.61
CA VAL A 310 21.51 11.79 -14.72
C VAL A 310 22.47 12.78 -15.39
N ILE A 311 23.36 13.39 -14.61
CA ILE A 311 24.35 14.34 -15.12
C ILE A 311 25.47 13.58 -15.86
N GLU A 312 25.92 12.43 -15.36
CA GLU A 312 26.83 11.54 -16.08
C GLU A 312 26.24 11.13 -17.44
N PHE A 313 24.96 10.75 -17.49
CA PHE A 313 24.26 10.41 -18.74
C PHE A 313 24.17 11.60 -19.69
N ILE A 314 23.86 12.79 -19.19
CA ILE A 314 23.84 14.04 -19.99
C ILE A 314 25.24 14.37 -20.51
N ASN A 315 26.29 14.07 -19.75
CA ASN A 315 27.70 14.25 -20.14
C ASN A 315 28.24 13.12 -21.05
N GLY A 316 27.40 12.14 -21.42
CA GLY A 316 27.72 11.10 -22.39
C GLY A 316 28.24 9.78 -21.80
N ASN A 317 28.25 9.62 -20.47
CA ASN A 317 28.64 8.37 -19.81
C ASN A 317 27.47 7.36 -19.80
N THR A 318 27.26 6.66 -20.91
CA THR A 318 26.13 5.72 -21.06
C THR A 318 26.39 4.31 -20.50
N GLU A 319 27.60 4.06 -20.00
CA GLU A 319 28.02 2.75 -19.45
C GLU A 319 27.95 2.70 -17.92
N LEU A 320 27.46 3.77 -17.27
CA LEU A 320 27.32 3.82 -15.82
C LEU A 320 26.16 2.94 -15.35
N ASP A 321 26.47 1.86 -14.64
CA ASP A 321 25.48 1.05 -13.92
C ASP A 321 24.85 1.87 -12.79
N PRO A 322 23.54 1.76 -12.50
CA PRO A 322 22.92 2.45 -11.37
C PRO A 322 23.53 2.10 -10.00
N ALA A 323 23.39 2.97 -8.99
CA ALA A 323 24.01 2.79 -7.67
C ALA A 323 23.47 1.58 -6.89
N ASP A 324 22.25 1.14 -7.17
CA ASP A 324 21.60 -0.03 -6.58
C ASP A 324 21.96 -1.34 -7.29
N GLU A 325 22.75 -1.31 -8.37
CA GLU A 325 23.19 -2.50 -9.11
C GLU A 325 23.84 -3.59 -8.22
N PRO A 326 24.69 -3.25 -7.22
CA PRO A 326 25.23 -4.26 -6.31
C PRO A 326 24.16 -4.92 -5.43
N LEU A 327 23.08 -4.19 -5.10
CA LEU A 327 21.99 -4.73 -4.29
C LEU A 327 21.15 -5.71 -5.10
N ILE A 328 20.85 -5.39 -6.37
CA ILE A 328 20.17 -6.32 -7.28
C ILE A 328 21.01 -7.58 -7.50
N THR A 329 22.33 -7.40 -7.70
CA THR A 329 23.27 -8.54 -7.81
C THR A 329 23.19 -9.43 -6.57
N GLN A 330 23.13 -8.83 -5.38
CA GLN A 330 23.00 -9.56 -4.13
C GLN A 330 21.63 -10.26 -4.01
N THR A 331 20.54 -9.64 -4.45
CA THR A 331 19.20 -10.25 -4.50
C THR A 331 19.18 -11.47 -5.42
N LEU A 332 19.88 -11.41 -6.55
CA LEU A 332 19.89 -12.47 -7.57
C LEU A 332 20.99 -13.53 -7.38
N LYS A 333 21.78 -13.44 -6.32
CA LYS A 333 22.96 -14.30 -6.06
C LYS A 333 22.70 -15.81 -6.13
N ASP A 334 21.47 -16.24 -5.84
CA ASP A 334 21.10 -17.65 -5.78
C ASP A 334 20.62 -18.21 -7.14
N ILE A 335 20.51 -17.34 -8.15
CA ILE A 335 20.15 -17.71 -9.51
C ILE A 335 21.41 -18.09 -10.30
N LYS A 336 21.33 -19.13 -11.15
CA LYS A 336 22.45 -19.52 -12.02
C LYS A 336 22.41 -18.71 -13.31
N ASP A 337 23.59 -18.34 -13.82
CA ASP A 337 23.78 -17.67 -15.11
C ASP A 337 22.91 -16.40 -15.27
N PHE A 338 22.92 -15.51 -14.25
CA PHE A 338 22.10 -14.31 -14.25
C PHE A 338 22.86 -13.06 -14.70
N ASP A 339 22.16 -12.21 -15.45
CA ASP A 339 22.53 -10.86 -15.82
C ASP A 339 21.39 -9.95 -15.34
N ASN A 340 21.70 -8.88 -14.62
CA ASN A 340 20.69 -8.07 -13.94
C ASN A 340 19.78 -7.34 -14.94
N ASP A 341 20.35 -6.75 -15.99
CA ASP A 341 19.62 -6.03 -17.04
C ASP A 341 18.68 -7.00 -17.79
N ALA A 342 19.16 -8.20 -18.12
CA ALA A 342 18.35 -9.25 -18.72
C ALA A 342 17.24 -9.73 -17.77
N PHE A 343 17.54 -9.93 -16.48
CA PHE A 343 16.54 -10.36 -15.51
C PHE A 343 15.41 -9.35 -15.35
N LEU A 344 15.73 -8.06 -15.14
CA LEU A 344 14.76 -6.97 -15.07
C LEU A 344 13.92 -6.88 -16.35
N LYS A 345 14.56 -6.99 -17.52
CA LYS A 345 13.80 -7.00 -18.79
C LYS A 345 12.82 -8.18 -18.85
N GLU A 346 13.23 -9.36 -18.40
CA GLU A 346 12.37 -10.55 -18.39
C GLU A 346 11.27 -10.47 -17.33
N VAL A 347 11.47 -9.76 -16.20
CA VAL A 347 10.43 -9.55 -15.17
C VAL A 347 9.20 -8.90 -15.79
N ARG A 348 9.35 -7.76 -16.48
CA ARG A 348 8.21 -7.08 -17.14
C ARG A 348 7.58 -7.88 -18.28
N VAL A 349 8.35 -8.73 -18.96
CA VAL A 349 7.85 -9.54 -20.09
C VAL A 349 7.14 -10.81 -19.63
N ARG A 350 7.65 -11.46 -18.57
CA ARG A 350 7.14 -12.75 -18.08
C ARG A 350 6.05 -12.61 -17.03
N LEU A 351 6.00 -11.48 -16.32
CA LEU A 351 5.13 -11.28 -15.17
C LEU A 351 4.10 -10.19 -15.48
N PRO A 352 2.89 -10.55 -15.96
CA PRO A 352 1.85 -9.58 -16.32
C PRO A 352 1.49 -8.61 -15.20
N ILE A 353 1.53 -9.06 -13.94
CA ILE A 353 1.27 -8.21 -12.77
C ILE A 353 2.23 -7.02 -12.65
N PHE A 354 3.41 -7.09 -13.28
CA PHE A 354 4.44 -6.04 -13.24
C PHE A 354 4.66 -5.33 -14.57
N GLU A 355 3.80 -5.57 -15.58
CA GLU A 355 3.97 -5.00 -16.93
C GLU A 355 4.02 -3.46 -16.94
N GLU A 356 3.18 -2.81 -16.13
CA GLU A 356 3.09 -1.35 -16.03
C GLU A 356 4.08 -0.72 -15.02
N LEU A 357 4.98 -1.51 -14.42
CA LEU A 357 6.03 -0.94 -13.58
C LEU A 357 7.04 -0.18 -14.44
N ASN A 358 7.31 1.08 -14.08
CA ASN A 358 8.43 1.78 -14.66
C ASN A 358 9.76 1.18 -14.14
N PRO A 359 10.89 1.39 -14.85
CA PRO A 359 12.17 0.77 -14.48
C PRO A 359 12.65 1.12 -13.06
N LEU A 360 12.29 2.29 -12.53
CA LEU A 360 12.70 2.72 -11.20
C LEU A 360 11.92 1.99 -10.10
N MET A 361 10.61 1.86 -10.27
CA MET A 361 9.74 1.11 -9.35
C MET A 361 10.05 -0.38 -9.34
N GLU A 362 10.37 -0.93 -10.52
CA GLU A 362 10.81 -2.31 -10.68
C GLU A 362 12.08 -2.60 -9.87
N ARG A 363 13.08 -1.71 -9.97
CA ARG A 363 14.33 -1.83 -9.22
C ARG A 363 14.12 -1.69 -7.71
N GLU A 364 13.29 -0.73 -7.27
CA GLU A 364 12.93 -0.59 -5.86
C GLU A 364 12.27 -1.87 -5.32
N MET A 365 11.29 -2.40 -6.05
CA MET A 365 10.60 -3.64 -5.69
C MET A 365 11.58 -4.80 -5.59
N LEU A 366 12.49 -4.97 -6.55
CA LEU A 366 13.44 -6.08 -6.55
C LEU A 366 14.47 -5.97 -5.42
N VAL A 367 14.95 -4.75 -5.10
CA VAL A 367 15.87 -4.51 -3.97
C VAL A 367 15.21 -4.84 -2.62
N GLU A 368 13.90 -4.61 -2.48
CA GLU A 368 13.15 -4.99 -1.28
C GLU A 368 12.69 -6.47 -1.29
N SER A 369 12.78 -7.16 -2.42
CA SER A 369 12.33 -8.54 -2.59
C SER A 369 13.43 -9.56 -2.32
N THR A 370 13.04 -10.80 -2.04
CA THR A 370 13.94 -11.95 -2.01
C THR A 370 13.68 -12.82 -3.23
N VAL A 371 14.73 -13.22 -3.95
CA VAL A 371 14.61 -14.11 -5.11
C VAL A 371 15.18 -15.48 -4.76
N THR A 372 14.36 -16.53 -4.91
CA THR A 372 14.73 -17.89 -4.52
C THR A 372 14.58 -18.88 -5.67
N ALA A 373 15.39 -19.94 -5.68
CA ALA A 373 15.32 -21.04 -6.64
C ALA A 373 15.06 -22.40 -5.94
N PRO A 374 13.85 -22.62 -5.39
CA PRO A 374 13.53 -23.83 -4.63
C PRO A 374 13.48 -25.08 -5.53
N ARG A 375 14.06 -26.18 -5.05
CA ARG A 375 13.95 -27.50 -5.73
C ARG A 375 12.52 -28.01 -5.71
N LYS A 376 12.18 -28.91 -6.62
CA LYS A 376 10.85 -29.54 -6.65
C LYS A 376 10.52 -30.18 -5.30
N GLY A 377 9.31 -29.93 -4.81
CA GLY A 377 8.78 -30.44 -3.55
C GLY A 377 9.12 -29.60 -2.32
N THR A 378 9.92 -28.53 -2.45
CA THR A 378 10.18 -27.60 -1.34
C THR A 378 8.89 -26.88 -0.93
N ILE A 379 8.55 -26.90 0.36
CA ILE A 379 7.44 -26.11 0.91
C ILE A 379 7.87 -24.64 0.93
N ILE A 380 7.05 -23.77 0.34
CA ILE A 380 7.26 -22.32 0.32
C ILE A 380 6.65 -21.70 1.58
N PHE A 381 5.42 -22.08 1.90
CA PHE A 381 4.77 -21.82 3.19
C PHE A 381 3.65 -22.85 3.42
N GLU A 382 3.28 -23.02 4.69
CA GLU A 382 2.21 -23.90 5.14
C GLU A 382 0.92 -23.12 5.38
N ARG A 383 -0.21 -23.82 5.27
CA ARG A 383 -1.51 -23.27 5.69
C ARG A 383 -1.44 -22.87 7.16
N GLY A 384 -1.97 -21.70 7.48
CA GLY A 384 -1.96 -21.16 8.84
C GLY A 384 -0.70 -20.36 9.20
N ASP A 385 0.31 -20.29 8.32
CA ASP A 385 1.49 -19.46 8.54
C ASP A 385 1.15 -17.98 8.66
N TYR A 386 1.91 -17.27 9.50
CA TYR A 386 1.82 -15.83 9.77
C TYR A 386 2.53 -14.94 8.74
N THR A 387 2.85 -15.47 7.56
CA THR A 387 3.51 -14.68 6.51
C THR A 387 2.48 -14.01 5.62
N ASN A 388 2.81 -12.82 5.11
CA ASN A 388 1.90 -11.99 4.30
C ASN A 388 2.58 -11.38 3.06
N SER A 389 3.76 -11.88 2.69
CA SER A 389 4.43 -11.60 1.43
C SER A 389 3.66 -12.18 0.25
N VAL A 390 3.87 -11.61 -0.94
CA VAL A 390 3.34 -12.14 -2.20
C VAL A 390 4.49 -12.73 -3.00
N TYR A 391 4.25 -13.90 -3.59
CA TYR A 391 5.22 -14.59 -4.42
C TYR A 391 4.79 -14.54 -5.88
N THR A 392 5.70 -14.18 -6.77
CA THR A 392 5.47 -14.24 -8.21
C THR A 392 6.37 -15.29 -8.86
N ILE A 393 5.80 -16.11 -9.74
CA ILE A 393 6.50 -17.24 -10.37
C ILE A 393 7.22 -16.73 -11.62
N PHE A 394 8.47 -16.33 -11.45
CA PHE A 394 9.32 -15.87 -12.54
C PHE A 394 9.64 -16.98 -13.55
N ARG A 395 9.81 -18.20 -13.05
CA ARG A 395 10.07 -19.42 -13.86
C ARG A 395 9.56 -20.66 -13.13
N GLY A 396 9.21 -21.70 -13.89
CA GLY A 396 8.77 -22.99 -13.35
C GLY A 396 7.31 -22.97 -12.93
N SER A 397 6.97 -23.73 -11.89
CA SER A 397 5.62 -23.81 -11.35
C SER A 397 5.60 -24.16 -9.87
N VAL A 398 4.47 -23.88 -9.23
CA VAL A 398 4.17 -24.32 -7.85
C VAL A 398 2.87 -25.11 -7.84
N LYS A 399 2.70 -25.95 -6.81
CA LYS A 399 1.46 -26.65 -6.51
C LYS A 399 0.86 -26.06 -5.23
N ILE A 400 -0.41 -25.71 -5.30
CA ILE A 400 -1.26 -25.35 -4.17
C ILE A 400 -1.92 -26.63 -3.69
N GLN A 401 -1.68 -27.01 -2.45
CA GLN A 401 -2.42 -28.09 -1.81
C GLN A 401 -3.67 -27.50 -1.16
N THR A 402 -4.83 -27.75 -1.76
CA THR A 402 -6.12 -27.19 -1.30
C THR A 402 -6.78 -28.03 -0.20
N ASN A 403 -6.40 -29.31 -0.08
CA ASN A 403 -6.88 -30.23 0.94
C ASN A 403 -5.70 -30.86 1.70
N GLU A 404 -5.67 -30.73 3.02
CA GLU A 404 -4.63 -31.33 3.85
C GLU A 404 -4.77 -32.86 3.92
N ASP A 405 -6.00 -33.35 3.91
CA ASP A 405 -6.32 -34.78 4.03
C ASP A 405 -6.13 -35.54 2.70
N ASP A 406 -6.13 -34.81 1.57
CA ASP A 406 -5.90 -35.38 0.23
C ASP A 406 -4.81 -34.61 -0.55
N PRO A 407 -3.54 -35.02 -0.44
CA PRO A 407 -2.43 -34.45 -1.20
C PRO A 407 -2.55 -34.55 -2.72
N SER A 408 -3.53 -35.32 -3.25
CA SER A 408 -3.77 -35.44 -4.69
C SER A 408 -4.62 -34.29 -5.24
N GLN A 409 -5.36 -33.58 -4.38
CA GLN A 409 -6.09 -32.37 -4.75
C GLN A 409 -5.16 -31.17 -4.72
N CYS A 410 -4.60 -30.86 -5.87
CA CYS A 410 -3.68 -29.75 -6.05
C CYS A 410 -4.04 -28.90 -7.27
N VAL A 411 -3.79 -27.59 -7.15
CA VAL A 411 -3.85 -26.64 -8.27
C VAL A 411 -2.42 -26.29 -8.66
N ILE A 412 -2.10 -26.39 -9.94
CA ILE A 412 -0.77 -25.99 -10.44
C ILE A 412 -0.85 -24.54 -10.92
N LEU A 413 0.08 -23.72 -10.43
CA LEU A 413 0.30 -22.38 -10.95
C LEU A 413 1.59 -22.38 -11.77
N GLU A 414 1.46 -21.96 -13.02
CA GLU A 414 2.54 -21.88 -13.97
C GLU A 414 3.23 -20.50 -13.92
N GLN A 415 4.34 -20.37 -14.65
CA GLN A 415 5.06 -19.12 -14.83
C GLN A 415 4.13 -17.94 -15.15
N GLY A 416 4.40 -16.80 -14.53
CA GLY A 416 3.63 -15.56 -14.69
C GLY A 416 2.52 -15.39 -13.65
N ALA A 417 2.08 -16.47 -13.01
CA ALA A 417 1.12 -16.39 -11.90
C ALA A 417 1.80 -15.91 -10.60
N PHE A 418 0.97 -15.48 -9.65
CA PHE A 418 1.38 -15.11 -8.30
C PHE A 418 0.48 -15.78 -7.26
N PHE A 419 0.95 -15.82 -6.01
CA PHE A 419 0.22 -16.38 -4.87
C PHE A 419 0.57 -15.67 -3.55
N GLY A 420 -0.31 -15.79 -2.56
CA GLY A 420 -0.18 -15.15 -1.26
C GLY A 420 -0.96 -13.84 -1.12
N GLU A 421 -1.61 -13.39 -2.21
CA GLU A 421 -2.45 -12.20 -2.32
C GLU A 421 -3.63 -12.19 -1.34
N VAL A 422 -4.21 -13.35 -1.04
CA VAL A 422 -5.34 -13.45 -0.10
C VAL A 422 -4.91 -13.05 1.30
N GLY A 423 -3.76 -13.53 1.77
CA GLY A 423 -3.21 -13.14 3.09
C GLY A 423 -2.81 -11.66 3.11
N LEU A 424 -2.29 -11.13 2.00
CA LEU A 424 -2.01 -9.71 1.86
C LEU A 424 -3.31 -8.86 2.01
N ILE A 425 -4.36 -9.18 1.25
CA ILE A 425 -5.58 -8.37 1.18
C ILE A 425 -6.44 -8.53 2.43
N SER A 426 -6.66 -9.77 2.88
CA SER A 426 -7.51 -10.06 4.04
C SER A 426 -6.82 -9.80 5.38
N GLY A 427 -5.49 -9.77 5.41
CA GLY A 427 -4.70 -9.75 6.66
C GLY A 427 -4.69 -11.08 7.40
N ARG A 428 -5.26 -12.14 6.83
CA ARG A 428 -5.35 -13.47 7.46
C ARG A 428 -4.10 -14.32 7.19
N ARG A 429 -3.96 -15.38 8.00
CA ARG A 429 -2.96 -16.44 7.82
C ARG A 429 -3.11 -17.11 6.44
N ARG A 430 -2.06 -17.80 5.99
CA ARG A 430 -2.05 -18.51 4.70
C ARG A 430 -3.21 -19.50 4.58
N SER A 431 -3.98 -19.42 3.50
CA SER A 431 -5.18 -20.24 3.29
C SER A 431 -4.90 -21.66 2.79
N ALA A 432 -3.70 -21.91 2.27
CA ALA A 432 -3.28 -23.18 1.70
C ALA A 432 -1.77 -23.39 1.84
N THR A 433 -1.32 -24.64 1.73
CA THR A 433 0.11 -24.99 1.69
C THR A 433 0.61 -24.94 0.25
N ILE A 434 1.76 -24.29 0.02
CA ILE A 434 2.35 -24.13 -1.31
C ILE A 434 3.68 -24.86 -1.40
N LEU A 435 3.90 -25.61 -2.48
CA LEU A 435 5.15 -26.31 -2.72
C LEU A 435 5.66 -26.01 -4.14
N SER A 436 6.98 -25.94 -4.32
CA SER A 436 7.58 -25.92 -5.64
C SER A 436 7.24 -27.20 -6.42
N ASN A 437 6.87 -27.06 -7.70
CA ASN A 437 6.45 -28.17 -8.56
C ASN A 437 7.49 -28.55 -9.63
N ALA A 438 8.51 -27.72 -9.84
CA ALA A 438 9.59 -27.94 -10.80
C ALA A 438 10.97 -27.66 -10.18
N ASP A 439 12.02 -28.26 -10.77
CA ASP A 439 13.41 -28.06 -10.30
C ASP A 439 14.03 -26.74 -10.78
N ASP A 440 13.42 -26.09 -11.77
CA ASP A 440 13.82 -24.78 -12.29
C ASP A 440 12.89 -23.66 -11.83
N THR A 441 12.13 -23.89 -10.75
CA THR A 441 11.26 -22.88 -10.15
C THR A 441 12.09 -21.72 -9.61
N ILE A 442 11.74 -20.49 -10.01
CA ILE A 442 12.29 -19.24 -9.48
C ILE A 442 11.13 -18.38 -9.01
N LEU A 443 11.19 -17.96 -7.75
CA LEU A 443 10.18 -17.14 -7.11
C LEU A 443 10.75 -15.78 -6.72
N ILE A 444 9.97 -14.73 -6.94
CA ILE A 444 10.21 -13.39 -6.39
C ILE A 444 9.24 -13.22 -5.22
N GLU A 445 9.77 -13.18 -4.01
CA GLU A 445 9.01 -12.87 -2.79
C GLU A 445 9.08 -11.37 -2.51
N THR A 446 7.94 -10.70 -2.64
CA THR A 446 7.80 -9.27 -2.38
C THR A 446 7.12 -9.04 -1.02
N PRO A 447 7.72 -8.25 -0.10
CA PRO A 447 7.15 -7.97 1.22
C PRO A 447 5.79 -7.26 1.16
N ARG A 448 4.96 -7.45 2.21
CA ARG A 448 3.62 -6.84 2.32
C ARG A 448 3.63 -5.33 2.10
N ARG A 449 4.51 -4.60 2.79
CA ARG A 449 4.61 -3.15 2.68
C ARG A 449 4.88 -2.69 1.25
N THR A 450 5.82 -3.34 0.57
CA THR A 450 6.19 -3.08 -0.82
C THR A 450 5.01 -3.34 -1.76
N MET A 451 4.33 -4.48 -1.60
CA MET A 451 3.19 -4.84 -2.45
C MET A 451 1.97 -3.94 -2.21
N LEU A 452 1.69 -3.55 -0.96
CA LEU A 452 0.63 -2.58 -0.65
C LEU A 452 0.89 -1.21 -1.26
N LYS A 453 2.16 -0.74 -1.22
CA LYS A 453 2.58 0.50 -1.89
C LYS A 453 2.34 0.41 -3.40
N LEU A 454 2.80 -0.67 -4.04
CA LEU A 454 2.58 -0.89 -5.47
C LEU A 454 1.10 -0.95 -5.84
N ARG A 455 0.26 -1.58 -5.00
CA ARG A 455 -1.21 -1.65 -5.20
C ARG A 455 -1.89 -0.28 -5.08
N GLU A 456 -1.33 0.65 -4.31
CA GLU A 456 -1.82 2.03 -4.22
C GLU A 456 -1.41 2.87 -5.44
N ASP A 457 -0.18 2.66 -5.93
CA ASP A 457 0.42 3.48 -6.98
C ASP A 457 0.11 2.97 -8.41
N VAL A 458 -0.14 1.66 -8.58
CA VAL A 458 -0.29 0.98 -9.87
C VAL A 458 -1.66 0.33 -9.99
N ARG A 459 -2.54 0.95 -10.79
CA ARG A 459 -3.94 0.52 -10.95
C ARG A 459 -4.05 -0.89 -11.54
N SER A 460 -3.33 -1.20 -12.60
CA SER A 460 -3.37 -2.52 -13.25
C SER A 460 -3.00 -3.63 -12.28
N LEU A 461 -1.91 -3.46 -11.52
CA LEU A 461 -1.48 -4.38 -10.47
C LEU A 461 -2.59 -4.60 -9.44
N ARG A 462 -3.22 -3.53 -8.94
CA ARG A 462 -4.36 -3.65 -8.02
C ARG A 462 -5.51 -4.45 -8.61
N ASP A 463 -5.95 -4.05 -9.80
CA ASP A 463 -7.12 -4.63 -10.45
C ASP A 463 -6.85 -6.13 -10.77
N SER A 464 -5.62 -6.49 -11.15
CA SER A 464 -5.17 -7.88 -11.33
C SER A 464 -5.15 -8.68 -10.01
N MET A 465 -4.62 -8.10 -8.93
CA MET A 465 -4.57 -8.76 -7.62
C MET A 465 -5.97 -9.00 -7.05
N ASP A 466 -6.86 -8.02 -7.14
CA ASP A 466 -8.22 -8.11 -6.62
C ASP A 466 -9.02 -9.18 -7.38
N LYS A 467 -8.87 -9.23 -8.70
CA LYS A 467 -9.49 -10.27 -9.53
C LYS A 467 -8.98 -11.67 -9.16
N GLU A 468 -7.67 -11.84 -9.06
CA GLU A 468 -7.09 -13.15 -8.74
C GLU A 468 -7.45 -13.59 -7.31
N ALA A 469 -7.52 -12.65 -6.37
CA ALA A 469 -7.95 -12.92 -5.00
C ALA A 469 -9.41 -13.42 -4.94
N ILE A 470 -10.31 -12.89 -5.78
CA ILE A 470 -11.69 -13.39 -5.91
C ILE A 470 -11.69 -14.83 -6.44
N VAL A 471 -10.97 -15.06 -7.56
CA VAL A 471 -10.85 -16.40 -8.18
C VAL A 471 -10.34 -17.42 -7.16
N ARG A 472 -9.27 -17.09 -6.43
CA ARG A 472 -8.64 -17.96 -5.43
C ARG A 472 -9.57 -18.25 -4.25
N GLN A 473 -10.29 -17.25 -3.76
CA GLN A 473 -11.22 -17.43 -2.64
C GLN A 473 -12.43 -18.28 -3.04
N ILE A 474 -12.99 -18.09 -4.24
CA ILE A 474 -14.06 -18.95 -4.77
C ILE A 474 -13.55 -20.39 -4.93
N GLN A 475 -12.37 -20.57 -5.52
CA GLN A 475 -11.74 -21.89 -5.67
C GLN A 475 -11.52 -22.57 -4.32
N THR A 476 -11.05 -21.84 -3.30
CA THR A 476 -10.70 -22.41 -2.00
C THR A 476 -11.94 -22.75 -1.16
N TYR A 477 -12.92 -21.85 -1.12
CA TYR A 477 -14.00 -21.94 -0.12
C TYR A 477 -15.33 -22.46 -0.67
N ILE A 478 -15.56 -22.35 -1.98
CA ILE A 478 -16.84 -22.72 -2.61
C ILE A 478 -16.66 -23.92 -3.54
N ALA A 479 -15.66 -23.88 -4.41
CA ALA A 479 -15.60 -24.71 -5.61
C ALA A 479 -14.23 -25.39 -5.78
N SER A 480 -13.81 -26.12 -4.74
CA SER A 480 -12.49 -26.77 -4.69
C SER A 480 -12.30 -27.83 -5.80
N SER A 481 -13.40 -28.45 -6.24
CA SER A 481 -13.42 -29.50 -7.26
C SER A 481 -13.58 -28.99 -8.70
N LEU A 482 -13.82 -27.69 -8.91
CA LEU A 482 -14.06 -27.14 -10.25
C LEU A 482 -12.79 -26.80 -11.02
N ASP A 483 -12.89 -26.85 -12.35
CA ASP A 483 -11.84 -26.33 -13.22
C ASP A 483 -11.79 -24.78 -13.20
N ILE A 484 -10.64 -24.24 -13.60
CA ILE A 484 -10.40 -22.79 -13.59
C ILE A 484 -11.37 -22.02 -14.49
N LYS A 485 -11.90 -22.63 -15.56
CA LYS A 485 -12.81 -21.96 -16.49
C LYS A 485 -14.19 -21.77 -15.87
N ALA A 486 -14.66 -22.76 -15.12
CA ALA A 486 -15.90 -22.67 -14.37
C ALA A 486 -15.78 -21.67 -13.21
N ILE A 487 -14.67 -21.68 -12.48
CA ILE A 487 -14.38 -20.69 -11.42
C ILE A 487 -14.34 -19.28 -12.00
N GLN A 488 -13.72 -19.09 -13.17
CA GLN A 488 -13.65 -17.77 -13.80
C GLN A 488 -15.05 -17.21 -14.13
N LYS A 489 -16.01 -18.07 -14.53
CA LYS A 489 -17.40 -17.63 -14.76
C LYS A 489 -18.07 -17.11 -13.48
N LEU A 490 -17.80 -17.72 -12.32
CA LEU A 490 -18.29 -17.22 -11.03
C LEU A 490 -17.59 -15.91 -10.65
N ALA A 491 -16.28 -15.83 -10.85
CA ALA A 491 -15.51 -14.63 -10.53
C ALA A 491 -15.91 -13.43 -11.40
N ASP A 492 -16.21 -13.65 -12.68
CA ASP A 492 -16.63 -12.60 -13.62
C ASP A 492 -18.03 -12.04 -13.29
N SER A 493 -18.88 -12.81 -12.59
CA SER A 493 -20.17 -12.33 -12.08
C SER A 493 -20.11 -11.83 -10.64
N ALA A 494 -18.94 -11.91 -10.01
CA ALA A 494 -18.78 -11.54 -8.62
C ALA A 494 -18.56 -10.04 -8.44
N SER A 495 -19.10 -9.50 -7.35
CA SER A 495 -18.85 -8.12 -6.91
C SER A 495 -18.50 -8.09 -5.43
N ILE A 496 -17.61 -7.17 -5.06
CA ILE A 496 -17.30 -6.91 -3.65
C ILE A 496 -18.37 -5.98 -3.06
N GLU A 497 -19.02 -6.42 -1.98
CA GLU A 497 -19.96 -5.61 -1.19
C GLU A 497 -19.46 -5.47 0.24
N THR A 498 -19.44 -4.24 0.77
CA THR A 498 -19.01 -3.92 2.14
C THR A 498 -20.19 -3.58 3.01
N PHE A 499 -20.21 -4.10 4.23
CA PHE A 499 -21.28 -3.90 5.22
C PHE A 499 -20.68 -3.44 6.55
N ARG A 500 -21.28 -2.42 7.17
CA ARG A 500 -20.91 -2.00 8.53
C ARG A 500 -21.47 -2.94 9.57
N LYS A 501 -20.88 -2.95 10.75
CA LYS A 501 -21.45 -3.60 11.94
C LYS A 501 -22.95 -3.28 12.06
N GLY A 502 -23.75 -4.34 12.07
CA GLY A 502 -25.20 -4.29 12.20
C GLY A 502 -26.00 -4.06 10.93
N GLU A 503 -25.38 -3.81 9.78
CA GLU A 503 -26.08 -3.75 8.50
C GLU A 503 -26.58 -5.13 8.08
N ILE A 504 -27.77 -5.16 7.46
CA ILE A 504 -28.40 -6.40 7.01
C ILE A 504 -27.95 -6.66 5.58
N ILE A 505 -27.44 -7.87 5.34
CA ILE A 505 -27.07 -8.34 3.99
C ILE A 505 -28.33 -8.79 3.25
N PHE A 506 -29.19 -9.57 3.91
CA PHE A 506 -30.54 -9.90 3.46
C PHE A 506 -31.41 -10.36 4.63
N ASN A 507 -32.74 -10.24 4.48
CA ASN A 507 -33.72 -10.65 5.48
C ASN A 507 -34.26 -12.05 5.22
N GLU A 508 -34.77 -12.68 6.27
CA GLU A 508 -35.66 -13.84 6.15
C GLU A 508 -36.87 -13.49 5.27
N GLY A 509 -37.16 -14.35 4.30
CA GLY A 509 -38.25 -14.17 3.35
C GLY A 509 -37.89 -13.43 2.06
N ASP A 510 -36.71 -12.82 1.96
CA ASP A 510 -36.23 -12.21 0.72
C ASP A 510 -36.00 -13.26 -0.38
N GLU A 511 -35.87 -12.82 -1.64
CA GLU A 511 -35.58 -13.73 -2.75
C GLU A 511 -34.15 -14.28 -2.69
N GLY A 512 -33.98 -15.54 -3.11
CA GLY A 512 -32.67 -16.20 -3.26
C GLY A 512 -31.98 -15.81 -4.57
N ASP A 513 -31.43 -14.59 -4.63
CA ASP A 513 -30.84 -13.99 -5.83
C ASP A 513 -29.31 -14.13 -5.92
N ALA A 514 -28.62 -14.36 -4.81
CA ALA A 514 -27.16 -14.37 -4.75
C ALA A 514 -26.58 -15.21 -3.59
N LEU A 515 -25.32 -15.63 -3.76
CA LEU A 515 -24.49 -16.22 -2.72
C LEU A 515 -23.49 -15.17 -2.22
N TYR A 516 -23.24 -15.13 -0.91
CA TYR A 516 -22.29 -14.18 -0.31
C TYR A 516 -21.16 -14.94 0.37
N LEU A 517 -19.94 -14.89 -0.20
CA LEU A 517 -18.72 -15.39 0.44
C LEU A 517 -18.10 -14.28 1.29
N ILE A 518 -17.92 -14.52 2.58
CA ILE A 518 -17.38 -13.52 3.50
C ILE A 518 -15.85 -13.51 3.30
N SER A 519 -15.31 -12.43 2.74
CA SER A 519 -13.86 -12.27 2.49
C SER A 519 -13.15 -11.63 3.69
N LYS A 520 -13.84 -10.73 4.40
CA LYS A 520 -13.36 -10.08 5.63
C LYS A 520 -14.51 -9.92 6.63
N GLY A 521 -14.20 -10.01 7.92
CA GLY A 521 -15.17 -9.86 9.01
C GLY A 521 -16.00 -11.12 9.24
N SER A 522 -17.19 -10.94 9.79
CA SER A 522 -18.11 -12.00 10.16
C SER A 522 -19.57 -11.54 10.27
N VAL A 523 -20.49 -12.49 10.12
CA VAL A 523 -21.93 -12.23 10.08
C VAL A 523 -22.68 -13.11 11.09
N MET A 524 -23.82 -12.59 11.55
CA MET A 524 -24.81 -13.30 12.36
C MET A 524 -25.93 -13.83 11.49
N VAL A 525 -26.29 -15.08 11.72
CA VAL A 525 -27.48 -15.74 11.17
C VAL A 525 -28.56 -15.73 12.23
N SER A 526 -29.71 -15.13 11.95
CA SER A 526 -30.83 -15.07 12.90
C SER A 526 -32.16 -15.38 12.24
N LYS A 527 -33.10 -15.96 12.98
CA LYS A 527 -34.45 -16.27 12.51
C LYS A 527 -35.50 -15.76 13.49
N ARG A 528 -36.65 -15.34 12.97
CA ARG A 528 -37.73 -14.84 13.82
C ARG A 528 -38.61 -15.98 14.33
N ILE A 529 -38.50 -16.30 15.63
CA ILE A 529 -39.22 -17.41 16.27
C ILE A 529 -40.05 -16.85 17.44
N GLY A 530 -41.37 -17.10 17.43
CA GLY A 530 -42.26 -16.61 18.48
C GLY A 530 -42.27 -15.08 18.64
N GLY A 531 -41.96 -14.35 17.57
CA GLY A 531 -41.91 -12.88 17.54
C GLY A 531 -40.56 -12.27 17.96
N LYS A 532 -39.59 -13.07 18.40
CA LYS A 532 -38.22 -12.66 18.76
C LYS A 532 -37.22 -13.11 17.71
N ASP A 533 -36.16 -12.35 17.53
CA ASP A 533 -35.02 -12.78 16.72
C ASP A 533 -34.15 -13.71 17.56
N VAL A 534 -33.91 -14.91 17.04
CA VAL A 534 -33.07 -15.94 17.67
C VAL A 534 -31.84 -16.10 16.81
N THR A 535 -30.67 -15.87 17.41
CA THR A 535 -29.37 -16.15 16.79
C THR A 535 -29.18 -17.65 16.60
N LEU A 536 -28.95 -18.06 15.36
CA LEU A 536 -28.75 -19.45 14.97
C LEU A 536 -27.27 -19.79 14.83
N ALA A 537 -26.48 -18.89 14.23
CA ALA A 537 -25.08 -19.15 13.98
C ALA A 537 -24.28 -17.85 13.81
N TYR A 538 -22.97 -17.98 14.03
CA TYR A 538 -21.96 -17.01 13.68
C TYR A 538 -21.14 -17.55 12.52
N VAL A 539 -20.92 -16.74 11.48
CA VAL A 539 -20.21 -17.16 10.27
C VAL A 539 -19.07 -16.19 9.99
N ALA A 540 -17.84 -16.68 10.12
CA ALA A 540 -16.62 -15.90 9.89
C ALA A 540 -16.15 -15.94 8.42
N ALA A 541 -15.24 -15.04 8.05
CA ALA A 541 -14.66 -15.04 6.72
C ALA A 541 -14.02 -16.39 6.33
N GLY A 542 -13.97 -16.66 5.02
CA GLY A 542 -13.68 -17.98 4.47
C GLY A 542 -14.90 -18.92 4.42
N ASN A 543 -16.06 -18.46 4.88
CA ASN A 543 -17.33 -19.16 4.74
C ASN A 543 -18.33 -18.31 3.94
N TYR A 544 -19.39 -18.93 3.44
CA TYR A 544 -20.41 -18.25 2.66
C TYR A 544 -21.81 -18.43 3.25
N VAL A 545 -22.74 -17.57 2.86
CA VAL A 545 -24.16 -17.63 3.25
C VAL A 545 -25.05 -17.40 2.03
N GLY A 546 -26.28 -17.88 2.13
CA GLY A 546 -27.32 -17.68 1.11
C GLY A 546 -27.53 -18.85 0.15
N GLU A 547 -26.71 -19.90 0.25
CA GLU A 547 -26.81 -21.12 -0.54
C GLU A 547 -28.15 -21.84 -0.36
N MET A 548 -28.75 -21.79 0.83
CA MET A 548 -29.99 -22.52 1.12
C MET A 548 -31.12 -22.13 0.17
N ALA A 549 -31.29 -20.83 -0.07
CA ALA A 549 -32.32 -20.32 -0.97
C ALA A 549 -32.02 -20.65 -2.45
N LEU A 550 -30.74 -20.75 -2.81
CA LEU A 550 -30.32 -21.13 -4.16
C LEU A 550 -30.54 -22.62 -4.44
N MET A 551 -30.49 -23.47 -3.41
CA MET A 551 -30.60 -24.93 -3.54
C MET A 551 -32.02 -25.48 -3.34
N SER A 552 -32.92 -24.75 -2.70
CA SER A 552 -34.23 -25.27 -2.27
C SER A 552 -35.46 -24.67 -2.95
N ASP A 553 -35.29 -23.78 -3.95
CA ASP A 553 -36.36 -22.94 -4.55
C ASP A 553 -37.21 -22.17 -3.50
N LEU A 554 -36.72 -22.08 -2.26
CA LEU A 554 -37.34 -21.33 -1.16
C LEU A 554 -36.72 -19.93 -1.07
N ASN A 555 -37.50 -19.00 -0.50
CA ASN A 555 -36.98 -17.70 -0.08
C ASN A 555 -35.90 -17.85 1.01
N ARG A 556 -35.15 -16.77 1.29
CA ARG A 556 -34.14 -16.72 2.35
C ARG A 556 -34.71 -17.25 3.67
N THR A 557 -34.08 -18.26 4.24
CA THR A 557 -34.59 -19.01 5.41
C THR A 557 -34.27 -18.35 6.76
N ALA A 558 -33.37 -17.37 6.75
CA ALA A 558 -32.88 -16.61 7.88
C ALA A 558 -32.42 -15.21 7.43
N THR A 559 -32.34 -14.29 8.38
CA THR A 559 -31.75 -12.97 8.23
C THR A 559 -30.25 -13.05 8.46
N ILE A 560 -29.45 -12.39 7.60
CA ILE A 560 -28.01 -12.24 7.77
C ILE A 560 -27.68 -10.80 8.08
N LYS A 561 -26.98 -10.59 9.20
CA LYS A 561 -26.58 -9.27 9.68
C LYS A 561 -25.09 -9.24 9.93
N SER A 562 -24.41 -8.18 9.51
CA SER A 562 -22.98 -7.99 9.75
C SER A 562 -22.71 -7.92 11.27
N ALA A 563 -21.82 -8.76 11.78
CA ALA A 563 -21.49 -8.79 13.21
C ALA A 563 -20.39 -7.76 13.54
N VAL A 564 -19.46 -7.57 12.60
CA VAL A 564 -18.45 -6.51 12.56
C VAL A 564 -18.46 -5.88 11.16
N ASP A 565 -17.57 -4.93 10.87
CA ASP A 565 -17.40 -4.46 9.49
C ASP A 565 -16.94 -5.63 8.59
N CYS A 566 -17.73 -5.90 7.56
CA CYS A 566 -17.56 -7.04 6.67
C CYS A 566 -17.33 -6.63 5.23
N GLU A 567 -16.61 -7.48 4.53
CA GLU A 567 -16.53 -7.49 3.08
C GLU A 567 -16.97 -8.86 2.59
N THR A 568 -17.80 -8.88 1.55
CA THR A 568 -18.30 -10.10 0.92
C THR A 568 -18.05 -10.07 -0.57
N ILE A 569 -17.77 -11.25 -1.13
CA ILE A 569 -17.81 -11.52 -2.57
C ILE A 569 -19.23 -12.04 -2.85
N LYS A 570 -20.07 -11.17 -3.41
CA LYS A 570 -21.41 -11.52 -3.88
C LYS A 570 -21.32 -12.17 -5.24
N ILE A 571 -21.88 -13.35 -5.37
CA ILE A 571 -21.91 -14.16 -6.60
C ILE A 571 -23.35 -14.26 -7.05
N ASP A 572 -23.58 -13.98 -8.33
CA ASP A 572 -24.89 -14.12 -8.97
C ASP A 572 -25.48 -15.53 -8.80
N GLY A 573 -26.71 -15.60 -8.31
CA GLY A 573 -27.39 -16.85 -7.96
C GLY A 573 -27.74 -17.70 -9.18
N ASP A 574 -28.07 -17.11 -10.32
CA ASP A 574 -28.39 -17.84 -11.54
C ASP A 574 -27.16 -18.53 -12.12
N ILE A 575 -26.03 -17.82 -12.14
CA ILE A 575 -24.75 -18.37 -12.58
C ILE A 575 -24.29 -19.47 -11.63
N PHE A 576 -24.43 -19.27 -10.32
CA PHE A 576 -24.13 -20.29 -9.32
C PHE A 576 -25.00 -21.55 -9.50
N ARG A 577 -26.33 -21.41 -9.58
CA ARG A 577 -27.27 -22.52 -9.79
C ARG A 577 -26.93 -23.30 -11.06
N LYS A 578 -26.66 -22.59 -12.16
CA LYS A 578 -26.27 -23.21 -13.43
C LYS A 578 -25.01 -24.06 -13.27
N LEU A 579 -23.99 -23.54 -12.59
CA LEU A 579 -22.75 -24.27 -12.38
C LEU A 579 -22.89 -25.46 -11.43
N VAL A 580 -23.70 -25.35 -10.38
CA VAL A 580 -24.02 -26.48 -9.50
C VAL A 580 -24.69 -27.61 -10.30
N ASN A 581 -25.69 -27.28 -11.13
CA ASN A 581 -26.41 -28.26 -11.95
C ASN A 581 -25.55 -28.89 -13.07
N GLU A 582 -24.51 -28.18 -13.54
CA GLU A 582 -23.59 -28.67 -14.56
C GLU A 582 -22.46 -29.55 -13.98
N ASN A 583 -22.27 -29.59 -12.66
CA ASN A 583 -21.13 -30.24 -12.02
C ASN A 583 -21.53 -31.07 -10.78
N ASP A 584 -21.69 -32.39 -10.96
CA ASP A 584 -22.08 -33.35 -9.91
C ASP A 584 -21.19 -33.30 -8.64
N SER A 585 -19.89 -33.01 -8.79
CA SER A 585 -18.96 -32.93 -7.64
C SER A 585 -19.27 -31.73 -6.77
N LEU A 586 -19.46 -30.57 -7.38
CA LEU A 586 -19.85 -29.34 -6.67
C LEU A 586 -21.22 -29.51 -6.06
N GLN A 587 -22.18 -30.10 -6.78
CA GLN A 587 -23.52 -30.36 -6.25
C GLN A 587 -23.46 -31.15 -4.94
N LYS A 588 -22.69 -32.25 -4.89
CA LYS A 588 -22.53 -33.03 -3.66
C LYS A 588 -21.88 -32.25 -2.53
N GLU A 589 -20.81 -31.49 -2.82
CA GLU A 589 -20.10 -30.66 -1.83
C GLU A 589 -21.04 -29.62 -1.19
N ILE A 590 -21.89 -28.98 -2.01
CA ILE A 590 -22.90 -28.02 -1.54
C ILE A 590 -24.04 -28.71 -0.78
N GLU A 591 -24.55 -29.85 -1.27
CA GLU A 591 -25.61 -30.62 -0.61
C GLU A 591 -25.18 -31.15 0.77
N GLU A 592 -23.93 -31.59 0.92
CA GLU A 592 -23.36 -32.02 2.20
C GLU A 592 -23.29 -30.86 3.21
N LYS A 593 -22.75 -29.70 2.79
CA LYS A 593 -22.72 -28.49 3.63
C LYS A 593 -24.12 -28.00 3.98
N TYR A 594 -25.05 -28.04 3.01
CA TYR A 594 -26.46 -27.70 3.23
C TYR A 594 -27.11 -28.60 4.28
N GLY A 595 -26.91 -29.92 4.18
CA GLY A 595 -27.43 -30.90 5.14
C GLY A 595 -26.89 -30.67 6.56
N GLN A 596 -25.59 -30.38 6.70
CA GLN A 596 -24.98 -30.06 7.99
C GLN A 596 -25.61 -28.81 8.61
N ARG A 597 -25.79 -27.74 7.83
CA ARG A 597 -26.40 -26.49 8.30
C ARG A 597 -27.83 -26.64 8.78
N ILE A 598 -28.63 -27.49 8.13
CA ILE A 598 -30.00 -27.79 8.60
C ILE A 598 -29.95 -28.40 10.00
N VAL A 599 -29.11 -29.42 10.19
CA VAL A 599 -29.00 -30.13 11.48
C VAL A 599 -28.51 -29.18 12.58
N GLU A 600 -27.54 -28.31 12.29
CA GLU A 600 -27.05 -27.30 13.23
C GLU A 600 -28.14 -26.28 13.58
N THR A 601 -28.88 -25.81 12.57
CA THR A 601 -29.97 -24.86 12.74
C THR A 601 -31.10 -25.45 13.58
N GLU A 602 -31.52 -26.68 13.32
CA GLU A 602 -32.57 -27.36 14.09
C GLU A 602 -32.18 -27.52 15.57
N LYS A 603 -30.93 -27.94 15.85
CA LYS A 603 -30.41 -28.04 17.22
C LYS A 603 -30.44 -26.70 17.95
N MET A 604 -30.04 -25.60 17.28
CA MET A 604 -30.04 -24.27 17.87
C MET A 604 -31.46 -23.74 18.13
N ILE A 605 -32.42 -24.09 17.26
CA ILE A 605 -33.84 -23.76 17.47
C ILE A 605 -34.42 -24.48 18.69
N GLU A 606 -34.01 -25.72 18.94
CA GLU A 606 -34.39 -26.47 20.15
C GLU A 606 -33.73 -25.93 21.42
N GLN A 607 -32.61 -25.22 21.31
CA GLN A 607 -31.82 -24.67 22.43
C GLN A 607 -31.60 -23.15 22.31
N PRO A 608 -32.65 -22.32 22.38
CA PRO A 608 -32.54 -20.88 22.17
C PRO A 608 -31.64 -20.16 23.21
N GLU A 609 -31.40 -20.77 24.37
CA GLU A 609 -30.45 -20.27 25.37
C GLU A 609 -29.01 -20.24 24.82
N ALA A 610 -28.61 -21.20 23.98
CA ALA A 610 -27.27 -21.23 23.37
C ALA A 610 -27.06 -20.03 22.43
N GLY A 611 -28.08 -19.66 21.65
CA GLY A 611 -28.05 -18.47 20.79
C GLY A 611 -27.88 -17.18 21.59
N SER A 612 -28.50 -17.09 22.77
CA SER A 612 -28.35 -15.94 23.67
C SER A 612 -26.94 -15.81 24.27
N ILE A 613 -26.24 -16.94 24.49
CA ILE A 613 -24.84 -16.94 24.95
C ILE A 613 -23.93 -16.42 23.83
N VAL A 614 -24.13 -16.86 22.59
CA VAL A 614 -23.36 -16.36 21.44
C VAL A 614 -23.55 -14.85 21.29
N GLU A 615 -24.79 -14.37 21.36
CA GLU A 615 -25.10 -12.94 21.28
C GLU A 615 -24.48 -12.14 22.43
N PHE A 616 -24.52 -12.67 23.66
CA PHE A 616 -23.86 -12.07 24.82
C PHE A 616 -22.33 -11.98 24.63
N LEU A 617 -21.67 -13.10 24.31
CA LEU A 617 -20.22 -13.13 24.10
C LEU A 617 -19.79 -12.12 23.05
N MET A 618 -20.52 -12.04 21.93
CA MET A 618 -20.27 -11.05 20.90
C MET A 618 -20.52 -9.61 21.34
N GLY A 619 -21.54 -9.37 22.16
CA GLY A 619 -21.81 -8.07 22.78
C GLY A 619 -20.65 -7.60 23.67
N GLU A 620 -19.98 -8.54 24.33
CA GLU A 620 -18.76 -8.32 25.12
C GLU A 620 -17.47 -8.29 24.25
N GLY A 621 -17.59 -8.31 22.92
CA GLY A 621 -16.46 -8.26 21.98
C GLY A 621 -15.79 -9.61 21.71
N ILE A 622 -16.33 -10.71 22.21
CA ILE A 622 -15.82 -12.07 22.01
C ILE A 622 -16.51 -12.67 20.77
N GLY A 623 -15.88 -12.53 19.60
CA GLY A 623 -16.40 -13.03 18.32
C GLY A 623 -15.49 -14.05 17.64
N GLU A 624 -14.37 -13.59 17.11
CA GLU A 624 -13.33 -14.42 16.48
C GLU A 624 -11.99 -14.08 17.14
N ALA A 625 -11.31 -15.10 17.67
CA ALA A 625 -9.96 -14.96 18.19
C ALA A 625 -9.03 -15.80 17.30
N THR A 626 -8.02 -15.18 16.70
CA THR A 626 -6.97 -15.92 15.99
C THR A 626 -6.05 -16.67 16.96
N ASP A 627 -6.02 -16.21 18.22
CA ASP A 627 -5.18 -16.70 19.30
C ASP A 627 -5.96 -16.63 20.62
N VAL A 628 -5.94 -17.70 21.39
CA VAL A 628 -6.58 -17.76 22.72
C VAL A 628 -5.49 -18.07 23.74
N LEU A 629 -5.20 -17.09 24.62
CA LEU A 629 -4.36 -17.31 25.78
C LEU A 629 -5.21 -17.89 26.91
N LEU A 630 -5.05 -19.19 27.17
CA LEU A 630 -5.77 -19.87 28.24
C LEU A 630 -4.92 -19.88 29.51
N ILE A 631 -5.34 -19.11 30.51
CA ILE A 631 -4.66 -19.01 31.81
C ILE A 631 -5.40 -19.90 32.80
N ASP A 632 -4.72 -20.91 33.32
CA ASP A 632 -5.22 -21.70 34.44
C ASP A 632 -4.92 -20.96 35.75
N GLU A 633 -5.97 -20.44 36.39
CA GLU A 633 -5.87 -19.67 37.64
C GLU A 633 -5.26 -20.47 38.80
N SER A 634 -5.30 -21.81 38.75
CA SER A 634 -4.73 -22.64 39.82
C SER A 634 -3.20 -22.69 39.80
N ILE A 635 -2.58 -22.37 38.66
CA ILE A 635 -1.14 -22.29 38.46
C ILE A 635 -0.64 -20.87 38.19
N CYS A 636 -1.56 -19.93 37.93
CA CYS A 636 -1.24 -18.53 37.74
C CYS A 636 -0.66 -17.94 39.04
N ILE A 637 0.51 -17.32 38.92
CA ILE A 637 1.17 -16.65 40.06
C ILE A 637 0.77 -15.18 40.21
N GLY A 638 -0.18 -14.68 39.41
CA GLY A 638 -0.62 -13.27 39.44
C GLY A 638 0.51 -12.30 39.13
N CYS A 639 1.36 -12.62 38.14
CA CYS A 639 2.49 -11.77 37.75
C CYS A 639 2.14 -10.77 36.63
N ASP A 640 0.91 -10.82 36.12
CA ASP A 640 0.34 -9.97 35.08
C ASP A 640 1.12 -9.92 33.75
N ASN A 641 2.10 -10.81 33.56
CA ASN A 641 2.85 -10.88 32.30
C ASN A 641 1.97 -11.37 31.14
N CYS A 642 0.91 -12.12 31.42
CA CYS A 642 -0.07 -12.58 30.44
C CYS A 642 -1.04 -11.49 29.97
N GLU A 643 -1.21 -10.40 30.73
CA GLU A 643 -2.01 -9.24 30.30
C GLU A 643 -1.18 -8.24 29.48
N LYS A 644 0.15 -8.39 29.49
CA LYS A 644 1.11 -7.55 28.78
C LYS A 644 1.70 -8.22 27.53
N ALA A 645 1.37 -9.49 27.31
CA ALA A 645 1.81 -10.31 26.19
C ALA A 645 0.65 -10.45 25.21
#